data_AF-A0A286GSK0-F1
#
_entry.id   AF-A0A286GSK0-F1
#
_cell.length_a   1.000
_cell.length_b   1.000
_cell.length_c   1.000
_cell.angle_alpha   90.00
_cell.angle_beta   90.00
_cell.angle_gamma   90.00
#
_symmetry.space_group_name_H-M   'P 1'
#
loop_
_entity.id
_entity.type
_entity.pdbx_description
1 polymer ?
#
loop_
_entity_poly.entity_id
_entity_poly.type
_entity_poly.pdbx_seq_one_letter_code
_entity_poly.pdbx_strand_id
1 'polypeptide(L)'
;MSTQKPPMVYALLVGINNYDRISKLRGCLHDVKAVENYLTQRTTFDFSLTGNRTGKIKKLTDEQATRHGIANGFRQHLSQATKNDTVLFYYSGHGTQEQAHAIWEETDRKLECLVCYDGGTTKPAEFLLTDKELRFLIHELYQKTGAHIVTLFDCCHSGDNTRNAALVEATHEDVLARRLGGSAFPMRNWSDFMFSDTLAEADVAGKRVMDFLPQGAHIQMAACESNQTAVEVAGEGIFTKTLLKTLTDAAGNLSYNTLRSRIRQYMRAGYEQTPRVYAPIEPEKLLNLGVFNQPIAPQQTISEAVYNAKTGWQLNVGAIHGVDARTTVTLIDPGNAHKTIPVRVSTVGVFVDYTLLTDTASLHQGTIYKAMVSGLMTQELVLELQNHDGNPKAVEEMIVSMQGAARGSFSFGGEEGKANGQAQAEKDSGMAQRADYTFHIRAGEVYLTLPNDPYRPLLRPIPFVAGRNQGHVLRTMQHVSRWHFIKDLQNPIIPQNFPEQALAVELTRVMANGTTQVIDTSRGVAAITYEQIDQVWKGTIQLKITNITGQDLYVCAAYLSKEFGSFLDFLPSRVYLLPAGASVYLGRNGKDRIGYRFGRVAQEYNWPERTEFIKFISSTTEFDGEALTLEELPQPLTTNDIGKNTDATFRGDLDVEDDTKVTFDGWITQTIRLNFKNPVYNQPEPETLKALLEWEETAYFAGGLYGTVKPDAFGQPTIWELNEEISKGLKVSEEKKNIFTDFKLFAANQIESAQRRKRYRNLLKQDPNRLRIVAEGDSWFQYPILLEDTLDHLYKLYAIRSFAEAGDTLENYMKKREYLDAIGEENAHFFLVSGGGNDILGEQFEHFLRDSPDPDGTTVQKYFNTSLDAKLTDLESFYEDMFGQLLDRYPDLYILVHSYDYVIPLDTDDPINKKKSSWLGKYLIKRGIRPQTEREQCINFIMDEFNKRLKSVVERTNNRFRNPDNKTLPDRVSYIDVRTVVNRTSWFDEIHPTNEGFQLVANRFIEEIEEIRKRIN
;
A
#
# COMPACT_ATOMS: atom_id res chain seq x y z
N MET A 1 -0.90 -10.14 23.17
CA MET A 1 -2.10 -9.28 23.09
C MET A 1 -2.20 -8.52 24.40
N SER A 2 -2.43 -7.20 24.37
CA SER A 2 -2.67 -6.43 25.60
C SER A 2 -4.16 -6.52 25.97
N THR A 3 -4.49 -6.84 27.22
CA THR A 3 -5.87 -6.87 27.72
C THR A 3 -6.33 -5.46 28.04
N GLN A 4 -6.59 -4.67 26.99
CA GLN A 4 -7.08 -3.30 27.11
C GLN A 4 -8.48 -3.32 27.73
N LYS A 5 -8.67 -2.59 28.84
CA LYS A 5 -9.98 -2.54 29.51
C LYS A 5 -10.99 -1.82 28.60
N PRO A 6 -12.21 -2.34 28.41
CA PRO A 6 -13.26 -1.67 27.63
C PRO A 6 -13.53 -0.24 28.14
N PRO A 7 -13.85 0.72 27.25
CA PRO A 7 -14.01 2.13 27.60
C PRO A 7 -15.28 2.36 28.43
N MET A 8 -15.18 3.20 29.47
CA MET A 8 -16.34 3.62 30.25
C MET A 8 -17.09 4.75 29.53
N VAL A 9 -18.40 4.85 29.74
CA VAL A 9 -19.23 5.97 29.28
C VAL A 9 -19.75 6.78 30.47
N TYR A 10 -19.47 8.08 30.45
CA TYR A 10 -19.98 9.09 31.37
C TYR A 10 -21.03 9.93 30.65
N ALA A 11 -22.30 9.77 30.99
CA ALA A 11 -23.41 10.41 30.28
C ALA A 11 -24.13 11.47 31.13
N LEU A 12 -24.49 12.59 30.51
CA LEU A 12 -25.42 13.60 31.02
C LEU A 12 -26.57 13.69 30.02
N LEU A 13 -27.75 13.19 30.40
CA LEU A 13 -28.94 13.17 29.54
C LEU A 13 -29.93 14.23 30.03
N VAL A 14 -30.28 15.18 29.17
CA VAL A 14 -31.17 16.30 29.47
C VAL A 14 -32.42 16.21 28.59
N GLY A 15 -33.60 16.32 29.20
CA GLY A 15 -34.89 16.24 28.51
C GLY A 15 -35.91 17.16 29.16
N ILE A 16 -36.53 18.05 28.37
CA ILE A 16 -37.43 19.08 28.90
C ILE A 16 -38.75 19.07 28.12
N ASN A 17 -39.80 18.60 28.78
CA ASN A 17 -41.19 18.68 28.33
C ASN A 17 -41.92 19.83 29.05
N ASN A 18 -41.77 19.90 30.37
CA ASN A 18 -42.54 20.74 31.27
C ASN A 18 -41.87 22.11 31.51
N TYR A 19 -41.93 22.98 30.51
CA TYR A 19 -41.62 24.40 30.68
C TYR A 19 -42.73 25.14 31.45
N ASP A 20 -42.40 26.19 32.20
CA ASP A 20 -43.36 26.95 33.02
C ASP A 20 -44.13 27.99 32.19
N ARG A 21 -43.41 28.85 31.47
CA ARG A 21 -43.93 29.97 30.68
C ARG A 21 -43.79 29.77 29.17
N ILE A 22 -42.90 28.86 28.78
CA ILE A 22 -42.60 28.50 27.40
C ILE A 22 -43.54 27.36 26.97
N SER A 23 -43.70 27.15 25.66
CA SER A 23 -44.45 26.03 25.10
C SER A 23 -43.95 24.69 25.65
N LYS A 24 -44.87 23.74 25.89
CA LYS A 24 -44.53 22.42 26.41
C LYS A 24 -44.35 21.41 25.27
N LEU A 25 -43.32 20.57 25.38
CA LEU A 25 -43.06 19.44 24.49
C LEU A 25 -43.56 18.14 25.12
N ARG A 26 -43.56 17.04 24.36
CA ARG A 26 -44.05 15.72 24.82
C ARG A 26 -43.00 14.61 24.68
N GLY A 27 -42.15 14.65 23.67
CA GLY A 27 -41.22 13.55 23.37
C GLY A 27 -39.87 13.59 24.07
N CYS A 28 -39.44 14.72 24.64
CA CYS A 28 -38.06 14.89 25.12
C CYS A 28 -37.69 13.96 26.28
N LEU A 29 -38.65 13.66 27.17
CA LEU A 29 -38.47 12.65 28.22
C LEU A 29 -38.44 11.22 27.68
N HIS A 30 -39.20 10.93 26.62
CA HIS A 30 -39.19 9.63 25.97
C HIS A 30 -37.84 9.37 25.29
N ASP A 31 -37.30 10.37 24.59
CA ASP A 31 -36.01 10.25 23.93
C ASP A 31 -34.85 10.09 24.92
N VAL A 32 -34.84 10.84 26.04
CA VAL A 32 -33.91 10.58 27.16
C VAL A 32 -34.04 9.14 27.67
N LYS A 33 -35.25 8.60 27.74
CA LYS A 33 -35.48 7.21 28.16
C LYS A 33 -35.02 6.20 27.10
N ALA A 34 -35.15 6.51 25.82
CA ALA A 34 -34.65 5.70 24.71
C ALA A 34 -33.11 5.65 24.69
N VAL A 35 -32.44 6.80 24.90
CA VAL A 35 -30.97 6.87 25.02
C VAL A 35 -30.48 6.12 26.25
N GLU A 36 -31.14 6.29 27.41
CA GLU A 36 -30.84 5.51 28.62
C GLU A 36 -30.99 4.00 28.37
N ASN A 37 -32.06 3.57 27.69
CA ASN A 37 -32.28 2.17 27.34
C ASN A 37 -31.20 1.64 26.39
N TYR A 38 -30.85 2.37 25.32
CA TYR A 38 -29.78 1.98 24.40
C TYR A 38 -28.45 1.78 25.15
N LEU A 39 -28.06 2.76 25.97
CA LEU A 39 -26.83 2.73 26.76
C LEU A 39 -26.81 1.62 27.83
N THR A 40 -27.96 1.08 28.26
CA THR A 40 -28.02 0.09 29.35
C THR A 40 -28.41 -1.32 28.92
N GLN A 41 -28.91 -1.51 27.69
CA GLN A 41 -29.46 -2.79 27.21
C GLN A 41 -28.66 -3.43 26.07
N ARG A 42 -27.71 -2.72 25.43
CA ARG A 42 -26.93 -3.26 24.31
C ARG A 42 -25.43 -2.93 24.36
N THR A 43 -24.68 -3.83 23.72
CA THR A 43 -23.27 -3.77 23.31
C THR A 43 -22.18 -3.75 24.40
N THR A 44 -20.97 -3.96 23.90
CA THR A 44 -19.62 -4.22 24.45
C THR A 44 -19.06 -3.25 25.51
N PHE A 45 -19.87 -2.36 26.07
CA PHE A 45 -19.45 -1.45 27.14
C PHE A 45 -19.47 -2.15 28.51
N ASP A 46 -18.42 -1.99 29.32
CA ASP A 46 -18.36 -2.57 30.66
C ASP A 46 -19.08 -1.70 31.70
N PHE A 47 -20.31 -2.07 32.00
CA PHE A 47 -21.10 -1.50 33.10
C PHE A 47 -20.98 -2.32 34.41
N SER A 48 -19.97 -3.16 34.54
CA SER A 48 -19.86 -4.19 35.58
C SER A 48 -18.56 -4.13 36.38
N LEU A 49 -18.54 -3.32 37.44
CA LEU A 49 -17.75 -3.63 38.64
C LEU A 49 -18.47 -3.16 39.91
N THR A 50 -19.01 -4.14 40.66
CA THR A 50 -19.38 -4.07 42.09
C THR A 50 -20.09 -2.80 42.61
N GLY A 51 -21.40 -2.89 42.87
CA GLY A 51 -22.02 -2.13 43.96
C GLY A 51 -23.31 -1.35 43.65
N ASN A 52 -23.49 -0.88 42.41
CA ASN A 52 -24.79 -0.43 41.90
C ASN A 52 -24.80 -0.39 40.36
N ARG A 53 -25.97 -0.35 39.74
CA ARG A 53 -26.15 -0.49 38.28
C ARG A 53 -25.83 0.79 37.50
N THR A 54 -25.61 0.57 36.19
CA THR A 54 -25.29 1.53 35.12
C THR A 54 -23.92 2.19 35.19
N GLY A 55 -23.38 2.57 34.02
CA GLY A 55 -22.33 3.59 33.95
C GLY A 55 -22.81 4.92 34.56
N LYS A 56 -21.94 5.93 34.63
CA LYS A 56 -22.31 7.20 35.28
C LYS A 56 -23.22 8.02 34.37
N ILE A 57 -24.50 7.66 34.32
CA ILE A 57 -25.59 8.37 33.66
C ILE A 57 -26.22 9.30 34.71
N LYS A 58 -26.10 10.61 34.52
CA LYS A 58 -26.88 11.62 35.24
C LYS A 58 -27.99 12.10 34.32
N LYS A 59 -29.24 12.02 34.78
CA LYS A 59 -30.38 12.61 34.09
C LYS A 59 -30.70 13.96 34.72
N LEU A 60 -31.11 14.92 33.89
CA LEU A 60 -31.74 16.17 34.32
C LEU A 60 -33.02 16.30 33.49
N THR A 61 -34.15 16.07 34.13
CA THR A 61 -35.47 16.12 33.50
C THR A 61 -36.26 17.30 34.04
N ASP A 62 -36.96 18.01 33.16
CA ASP A 62 -37.88 19.11 33.49
C ASP A 62 -37.29 20.09 34.52
N GLU A 63 -37.82 20.18 35.73
CA GLU A 63 -37.44 21.18 36.73
C GLU A 63 -35.95 21.07 37.18
N GLN A 64 -35.31 19.93 36.92
CA GLN A 64 -33.90 19.70 37.20
C GLN A 64 -32.97 20.26 36.10
N ALA A 65 -33.49 20.48 34.89
CA ALA A 65 -32.75 20.86 33.69
C ALA A 65 -32.50 22.38 33.58
N THR A 66 -32.19 23.04 34.70
CA THR A 66 -31.81 24.46 34.74
C THR A 66 -30.41 24.67 34.14
N ARG A 67 -30.12 25.89 33.67
CA ARG A 67 -28.78 26.29 33.16
C ARG A 67 -27.66 25.94 34.13
N HIS A 68 -27.88 26.21 35.42
CA HIS A 68 -26.93 25.84 36.50
C HIS A 68 -26.87 24.33 36.78
N GLY A 69 -27.99 23.60 36.62
CA GLY A 69 -28.02 22.14 36.70
C GLY A 69 -27.15 21.47 35.63
N ILE A 70 -27.27 21.92 34.39
CA ILE A 70 -26.45 21.46 33.24
C ILE A 70 -24.97 21.81 33.45
N ALA A 71 -24.67 23.05 33.86
CA ALA A 71 -23.32 23.49 34.20
C ALA A 71 -22.63 22.58 35.24
N ASN A 72 -23.34 22.25 36.33
CA ASN A 72 -22.86 21.31 37.33
C ASN A 72 -22.79 19.87 36.81
N GLY A 73 -23.60 19.49 35.84
CA GLY A 73 -23.45 18.24 35.08
C GLY A 73 -22.08 18.14 34.40
N PHE A 74 -21.67 19.15 33.66
CA PHE A 74 -20.32 19.22 33.08
C PHE A 74 -19.24 19.23 34.17
N ARG A 75 -19.29 20.21 35.07
CA ARG A 75 -18.19 20.49 36.02
C ARG A 75 -18.03 19.43 37.12
N GLN A 76 -19.09 18.75 37.57
CA GLN A 76 -19.03 17.79 38.69
C GLN A 76 -19.20 16.33 38.28
N HIS A 77 -19.90 16.04 37.18
CA HIS A 77 -20.26 14.66 36.79
C HIS A 77 -19.48 14.17 35.56
N LEU A 78 -19.52 14.90 34.45
CA LEU A 78 -18.77 14.51 33.24
C LEU A 78 -17.25 14.62 33.45
N SER A 79 -16.80 15.59 34.25
CA SER A 79 -15.37 15.79 34.55
C SER A 79 -14.72 14.72 35.46
N GLN A 80 -15.45 13.63 35.74
CA GLN A 80 -14.93 12.42 36.37
C GLN A 80 -14.39 11.40 35.35
N ALA A 81 -14.58 11.63 34.05
CA ALA A 81 -14.02 10.83 32.97
C ALA A 81 -12.49 11.03 32.83
N THR A 82 -11.82 10.06 32.23
CA THR A 82 -10.38 10.09 31.92
C THR A 82 -10.14 9.97 30.41
N LYS A 83 -8.89 10.16 29.97
CA LYS A 83 -8.48 10.17 28.55
C LYS A 83 -8.97 8.98 27.71
N ASN A 84 -9.17 7.80 28.32
CA ASN A 84 -9.58 6.59 27.62
C ASN A 84 -11.11 6.38 27.61
N ASP A 85 -11.85 7.19 28.40
CA ASP A 85 -13.30 7.11 28.54
C ASP A 85 -14.01 7.94 27.46
N THR A 86 -15.29 7.66 27.26
CA THR A 86 -16.20 8.51 26.48
C THR A 86 -17.06 9.36 27.40
N VAL A 87 -17.19 10.64 27.07
CA VAL A 87 -18.19 11.56 27.61
C VAL A 87 -19.32 11.68 26.59
N LEU A 88 -20.57 11.59 27.06
CA LEU A 88 -21.77 11.88 26.30
C LEU A 88 -22.58 13.00 26.97
N PHE A 89 -22.82 14.09 26.26
CA PHE A 89 -23.87 15.06 26.59
C PHE A 89 -25.01 14.91 25.59
N TYR A 90 -26.22 14.67 26.07
CA TYR A 90 -27.43 14.57 25.26
C TYR A 90 -28.44 15.61 25.74
N TYR A 91 -29.05 16.33 24.80
CA TYR A 91 -30.10 17.31 25.07
C TYR A 91 -31.27 17.11 24.10
N SER A 92 -32.48 17.06 24.65
CA SER A 92 -33.75 17.16 23.91
C SER A 92 -34.65 18.19 24.59
N GLY A 93 -35.16 19.13 23.80
CA GLY A 93 -35.94 20.26 24.31
C GLY A 93 -36.09 21.36 23.25
N HIS A 94 -36.52 22.56 23.66
CA HIS A 94 -36.51 23.71 22.78
C HIS A 94 -35.08 24.26 22.59
N GLY A 95 -34.78 24.73 21.38
CA GLY A 95 -33.71 25.71 21.12
C GLY A 95 -34.30 27.05 20.61
N THR A 96 -33.46 28.08 20.61
CA THR A 96 -33.81 29.45 20.19
C THR A 96 -32.54 30.29 19.93
N GLN A 97 -32.71 31.56 19.55
CA GLN A 97 -31.61 32.52 19.31
C GLN A 97 -31.69 33.71 20.28
N GLU A 98 -30.56 34.28 20.70
CA GLU A 98 -30.47 35.62 21.31
C GLU A 98 -29.59 36.56 20.46
N GLN A 99 -29.74 37.88 20.58
CA GLN A 99 -28.90 38.85 19.85
C GLN A 99 -27.44 38.79 20.33
N ALA A 100 -26.48 38.70 19.41
CA ALA A 100 -25.06 38.63 19.73
C ALA A 100 -24.44 40.01 19.92
N HIS A 101 -23.55 40.12 20.90
CA HIS A 101 -22.60 41.24 20.96
C HIS A 101 -21.60 41.16 19.80
N ALA A 102 -21.15 42.32 19.30
CA ALA A 102 -20.28 42.41 18.12
C ALA A 102 -18.93 41.66 18.25
N ILE A 103 -18.50 41.37 19.49
CA ILE A 103 -17.27 40.61 19.79
C ILE A 103 -17.31 39.14 19.37
N TRP A 104 -18.49 38.59 19.07
CA TRP A 104 -18.65 37.19 18.68
C TRP A 104 -18.47 36.94 17.17
N GLU A 105 -18.30 38.00 16.36
CA GLU A 105 -18.04 37.93 14.91
C GLU A 105 -19.14 37.20 14.08
N GLU A 106 -20.34 37.04 14.67
CA GLU A 106 -21.47 36.28 14.10
C GLU A 106 -22.08 36.89 12.84
N THR A 107 -22.24 36.07 11.79
CA THR A 107 -22.71 36.52 10.47
C THR A 107 -24.16 37.02 10.49
N ASP A 108 -25.06 36.38 11.25
CA ASP A 108 -26.46 36.82 11.41
C ASP A 108 -26.69 37.70 12.66
N ARG A 109 -25.61 37.95 13.42
CA ARG A 109 -25.57 38.67 14.71
C ARG A 109 -26.41 38.03 15.82
N LYS A 110 -26.45 36.70 15.91
CA LYS A 110 -27.13 35.99 17.00
C LYS A 110 -26.27 34.90 17.63
N LEU A 111 -26.58 34.55 18.88
CA LEU A 111 -26.03 33.40 19.58
C LEU A 111 -27.10 32.30 19.68
N GLU A 112 -26.70 31.08 19.36
CA GLU A 112 -27.57 29.92 19.42
C GLU A 112 -27.72 29.42 20.86
N CYS A 113 -28.95 29.13 21.29
CA CYS A 113 -29.29 28.86 22.67
C CYS A 113 -30.06 27.55 22.86
N LEU A 114 -29.69 26.80 23.90
CA LEU A 114 -30.50 25.73 24.48
C LEU A 114 -31.43 26.34 25.54
N VAL A 115 -32.73 26.09 25.43
CA VAL A 115 -33.75 26.59 26.36
C VAL A 115 -33.84 25.64 27.55
N CYS A 116 -33.08 25.93 28.60
CA CYS A 116 -33.14 25.22 29.88
C CYS A 116 -34.50 25.45 30.56
N TYR A 117 -34.80 24.70 31.63
CA TYR A 117 -36.00 24.94 32.43
C TYR A 117 -36.01 26.37 32.98
N ASP A 118 -37.13 27.06 32.79
CA ASP A 118 -37.29 28.50 32.97
C ASP A 118 -37.70 28.91 34.39
N GLY A 119 -38.28 28.00 35.18
CA GLY A 119 -38.54 28.20 36.62
C GLY A 119 -39.29 29.49 36.97
N GLY A 120 -40.15 29.96 36.05
CA GLY A 120 -40.89 31.21 36.20
C GLY A 120 -40.07 32.51 36.14
N THR A 121 -38.81 32.52 35.68
CA THR A 121 -38.05 33.77 35.53
C THR A 121 -38.49 34.60 34.31
N THR A 122 -38.16 35.91 34.32
CA THR A 122 -38.28 36.82 33.16
C THR A 122 -36.97 37.09 32.44
N LYS A 123 -35.81 36.73 33.02
CA LYS A 123 -34.49 37.10 32.48
C LYS A 123 -33.95 36.01 31.54
N PRO A 124 -33.77 36.28 30.23
CA PRO A 124 -33.36 35.24 29.26
C PRO A 124 -32.07 34.51 29.66
N ALA A 125 -31.04 35.23 30.10
CA ALA A 125 -29.78 34.64 30.50
C ALA A 125 -29.85 33.69 31.72
N GLU A 126 -30.96 33.64 32.47
CA GLU A 126 -31.11 32.65 33.56
C GLU A 126 -31.50 31.25 33.03
N PHE A 127 -32.16 31.17 31.86
CA PHE A 127 -32.63 29.91 31.26
C PHE A 127 -32.06 29.61 29.86
N LEU A 128 -31.42 30.58 29.18
CA LEU A 128 -30.74 30.35 27.91
C LEU A 128 -29.27 29.99 28.13
N LEU A 129 -28.87 28.77 27.79
CA LEU A 129 -27.47 28.36 27.72
C LEU A 129 -26.98 28.54 26.28
N THR A 130 -26.07 29.50 26.03
CA THR A 130 -25.57 29.77 24.67
C THR A 130 -24.54 28.75 24.22
N ASP A 131 -24.36 28.66 22.90
CA ASP A 131 -23.29 27.91 22.26
C ASP A 131 -21.89 28.32 22.77
N LYS A 132 -21.69 29.61 23.10
CA LYS A 132 -20.45 30.12 23.71
C LYS A 132 -20.22 29.59 25.13
N GLU A 133 -21.28 29.45 25.93
CA GLU A 133 -21.20 28.85 27.28
C GLU A 133 -21.00 27.34 27.22
N LEU A 134 -21.70 26.67 26.30
CA LEU A 134 -21.50 25.26 25.99
C LEU A 134 -20.07 24.98 25.50
N ARG A 135 -19.53 25.84 24.61
CA ARG A 135 -18.14 25.82 24.14
C ARG A 135 -17.14 25.95 25.28
N PHE A 136 -17.36 26.89 26.21
CA PHE A 136 -16.56 27.02 27.42
C PHE A 136 -16.58 25.73 28.25
N LEU A 137 -17.77 25.18 28.53
CA LEU A 137 -17.92 23.94 29.30
C LEU A 137 -17.27 22.72 28.62
N ILE A 138 -17.36 22.61 27.29
CA ILE A 138 -16.67 21.57 26.51
C ILE A 138 -15.15 21.74 26.57
N HIS A 139 -14.65 22.99 26.53
CA HIS A 139 -13.21 23.25 26.66
C HIS A 139 -12.70 22.95 28.08
N GLU A 140 -13.36 23.43 29.14
CA GLU A 140 -13.06 23.07 30.54
C GLU A 140 -12.98 21.55 30.72
N LEU A 141 -13.99 20.84 30.18
CA LEU A 141 -14.09 19.39 30.25
C LEU A 141 -12.97 18.68 29.48
N TYR A 142 -12.66 19.13 28.26
CA TYR A 142 -11.60 18.55 27.44
C TYR A 142 -10.22 18.74 28.08
N GLN A 143 -9.89 19.95 28.53
CA GLN A 143 -8.62 20.23 29.21
C GLN A 143 -8.45 19.42 30.50
N LYS A 144 -9.54 19.23 31.27
CA LYS A 144 -9.49 18.50 32.53
C LYS A 144 -9.42 16.97 32.37
N THR A 145 -9.98 16.40 31.31
CA THR A 145 -10.15 14.94 31.18
C THR A 145 -9.33 14.30 30.05
N GLY A 146 -9.13 15.02 28.94
CA GLY A 146 -8.64 14.47 27.67
C GLY A 146 -9.53 13.38 27.06
N ALA A 147 -10.77 13.23 27.54
CA ALA A 147 -11.70 12.17 27.15
C ALA A 147 -12.27 12.38 25.74
N HIS A 148 -12.82 11.33 25.13
CA HIS A 148 -13.57 11.46 23.87
C HIS A 148 -14.96 12.04 24.14
N ILE A 149 -15.18 13.30 23.79
CA ILE A 149 -16.44 14.02 24.06
C ILE A 149 -17.38 13.90 22.86
N VAL A 150 -18.63 13.55 23.12
CA VAL A 150 -19.73 13.52 22.16
C VAL A 150 -20.89 14.37 22.67
N THR A 151 -21.39 15.28 21.85
CA THR A 151 -22.59 16.08 22.12
C THR A 151 -23.69 15.74 21.12
N LEU A 152 -24.93 15.59 21.61
CA LEU A 152 -26.12 15.22 20.83
C LEU A 152 -27.25 16.21 21.11
N PHE A 153 -27.77 16.86 20.06
CA PHE A 153 -28.79 17.90 20.16
C PHE A 153 -30.04 17.54 19.33
N ASP A 154 -31.14 17.24 20.01
CA ASP A 154 -32.46 17.03 19.43
C ASP A 154 -33.36 18.26 19.69
N CYS A 155 -32.99 19.37 19.05
CA CYS A 155 -33.61 20.69 19.15
C CYS A 155 -33.34 21.54 17.89
N CYS A 156 -34.16 22.56 17.63
CA CYS A 156 -33.94 23.52 16.52
C CYS A 156 -33.42 24.87 17.01
N HIS A 157 -32.72 25.57 16.13
CA HIS A 157 -31.93 26.74 16.48
C HIS A 157 -32.43 28.04 15.81
N SER A 158 -32.53 28.09 14.47
CA SER A 158 -32.80 29.33 13.72
C SER A 158 -34.24 29.86 13.70
N GLY A 159 -34.40 31.17 13.46
CA GLY A 159 -35.68 31.89 13.49
C GLY A 159 -36.60 31.77 12.25
N ASP A 160 -36.07 31.72 11.02
CA ASP A 160 -36.89 32.05 9.82
C ASP A 160 -37.78 30.92 9.25
N ASN A 161 -37.58 29.66 9.65
CA ASN A 161 -38.10 28.50 8.90
C ASN A 161 -39.56 28.08 9.23
N THR A 162 -40.45 29.04 9.50
CA THR A 162 -41.87 28.77 9.85
C THR A 162 -42.69 28.10 8.74
N ARG A 163 -42.28 28.21 7.48
CA ARG A 163 -42.98 27.58 6.33
C ARG A 163 -42.85 26.06 6.30
N ASN A 164 -41.75 25.50 6.81
CA ASN A 164 -41.43 24.08 6.62
C ASN A 164 -42.16 23.19 7.65
N ALA A 165 -42.36 23.68 8.89
CA ALA A 165 -43.14 22.99 9.91
C ALA A 165 -44.58 22.69 9.42
N ALA A 166 -45.23 23.68 8.81
CA ALA A 166 -46.56 23.54 8.22
C ALA A 166 -46.65 22.48 7.10
N LEU A 167 -45.53 22.18 6.42
CA LEU A 167 -45.46 21.13 5.40
C LEU A 167 -45.42 19.72 6.02
N VAL A 168 -44.78 19.57 7.19
CA VAL A 168 -44.74 18.32 7.96
C VAL A 168 -46.08 18.08 8.67
N GLU A 169 -46.66 19.13 9.28
CA GLU A 169 -48.01 19.11 9.87
C GLU A 169 -49.10 18.73 8.84
N ALA A 170 -48.92 19.09 7.56
CA ALA A 170 -49.82 18.70 6.47
C ALA A 170 -49.68 17.22 6.03
N THR A 171 -48.73 16.46 6.57
CA THR A 171 -48.44 15.07 6.15
C THR A 171 -48.39 14.05 7.30
N HIS A 172 -48.37 14.48 8.56
CA HIS A 172 -48.27 13.62 9.74
C HIS A 172 -49.17 14.14 10.88
N GLU A 173 -49.74 13.24 11.68
CA GLU A 173 -50.51 13.58 12.88
C GLU A 173 -49.60 13.74 14.12
N ASP A 174 -50.01 14.57 15.08
CA ASP A 174 -49.30 14.92 16.33
C ASP A 174 -47.81 15.28 16.14
N VAL A 175 -47.56 16.29 15.30
CA VAL A 175 -46.24 16.90 15.06
C VAL A 175 -46.02 18.10 15.98
N LEU A 176 -44.85 18.21 16.61
CA LEU A 176 -44.41 19.42 17.32
C LEU A 176 -42.97 19.80 16.93
N ALA A 177 -42.75 21.09 16.66
CA ALA A 177 -41.44 21.63 16.36
C ALA A 177 -40.62 21.91 17.64
N ARG A 178 -39.38 21.45 17.71
CA ARG A 178 -38.50 21.57 18.90
C ARG A 178 -37.79 22.92 19.00
N ARG A 179 -38.56 23.99 18.81
CA ARG A 179 -38.09 25.40 18.77
C ARG A 179 -39.04 26.33 19.51
N LEU A 180 -38.51 27.30 20.25
CA LEU A 180 -39.31 28.41 20.76
C LEU A 180 -39.48 29.47 19.66
N GLY A 181 -40.71 29.68 19.20
CA GLY A 181 -41.04 30.64 18.14
C GLY A 181 -41.08 32.09 18.64
N GLY A 182 -40.46 32.99 17.89
CA GLY A 182 -40.43 34.43 18.16
C GLY A 182 -39.29 35.13 17.41
N SER A 183 -39.15 36.44 17.63
CA SER A 183 -37.88 37.14 17.36
C SER A 183 -36.82 36.72 18.37
N ALA A 184 -35.54 36.73 17.97
CA ALA A 184 -34.43 36.41 18.88
C ALA A 184 -34.45 37.26 20.17
N PHE A 185 -34.09 36.64 21.29
CA PHE A 185 -34.10 37.27 22.61
C PHE A 185 -33.12 38.46 22.70
N PRO A 186 -33.35 39.43 23.60
CA PRO A 186 -32.41 40.53 23.83
C PRO A 186 -31.01 40.04 24.21
N MET A 187 -29.99 40.77 23.75
CA MET A 187 -28.57 40.51 24.05
C MET A 187 -28.33 40.52 25.57
N ARG A 188 -27.63 39.48 26.09
CA ARG A 188 -27.21 39.44 27.50
C ARG A 188 -26.02 40.36 27.78
N ASN A 189 -25.84 40.77 29.04
CA ASN A 189 -24.67 41.54 29.46
C ASN A 189 -23.44 40.61 29.55
N TRP A 190 -22.22 41.15 29.48
CA TRP A 190 -21.01 40.32 29.66
C TRP A 190 -21.01 39.59 31.01
N SER A 191 -21.41 40.28 32.08
CA SER A 191 -21.56 39.73 33.44
C SER A 191 -22.64 38.65 33.60
N ASP A 192 -23.48 38.42 32.58
CA ASP A 192 -24.44 37.31 32.60
C ASP A 192 -23.84 36.00 32.08
N PHE A 193 -22.66 36.02 31.44
CA PHE A 193 -22.00 34.82 30.91
C PHE A 193 -21.34 33.97 32.00
N MET A 194 -21.43 32.64 31.88
CA MET A 194 -20.86 31.64 32.80
C MET A 194 -19.32 31.67 32.97
N PHE A 195 -18.62 32.42 32.14
CA PHE A 195 -17.16 32.58 32.14
C PHE A 195 -16.70 34.00 32.51
N SER A 196 -17.63 34.92 32.81
CA SER A 196 -17.31 36.34 33.09
C SER A 196 -16.44 36.55 34.33
N ASP A 197 -16.54 35.67 35.33
CA ASP A 197 -15.64 35.61 36.50
C ASP A 197 -14.18 35.23 36.13
N THR A 198 -13.98 34.62 34.96
CA THR A 198 -12.68 34.10 34.48
C THR A 198 -12.12 34.83 33.25
N LEU A 199 -12.96 35.58 32.55
CA LEU A 199 -12.62 36.34 31.33
C LEU A 199 -13.29 37.72 31.44
N ALA A 200 -12.51 38.77 31.70
CA ALA A 200 -13.03 40.13 31.74
C ALA A 200 -13.23 40.69 30.32
N GLU A 201 -14.27 41.49 30.12
CA GLU A 201 -14.62 42.07 28.81
C GLU A 201 -13.49 42.94 28.22
N ALA A 202 -12.70 43.59 29.08
CA ALA A 202 -11.55 44.38 28.66
C ALA A 202 -10.40 43.54 28.08
N ASP A 203 -10.25 42.28 28.51
CA ASP A 203 -9.15 41.39 28.09
C ASP A 203 -9.42 40.70 26.75
N VAL A 204 -10.66 40.73 26.26
CA VAL A 204 -11.09 40.06 25.02
C VAL A 204 -11.22 41.01 23.83
N ALA A 205 -11.27 42.32 24.07
CA ALA A 205 -11.40 43.34 23.03
C ALA A 205 -10.29 43.25 21.96
N GLY A 206 -10.67 43.13 20.69
CA GLY A 206 -9.74 43.06 19.56
C GLY A 206 -9.01 41.71 19.37
N LYS A 207 -9.39 40.67 20.12
CA LYS A 207 -8.94 39.29 19.91
C LYS A 207 -10.03 38.49 19.19
N ARG A 208 -9.65 37.48 18.42
CA ARG A 208 -10.62 36.57 17.76
C ARG A 208 -11.21 35.63 18.80
N VAL A 209 -12.45 35.17 18.59
CA VAL A 209 -13.14 34.24 19.52
C VAL A 209 -12.32 32.98 19.81
N MET A 210 -11.57 32.48 18.82
CA MET A 210 -10.68 31.32 18.98
C MET A 210 -9.53 31.53 19.98
N ASP A 211 -9.06 32.77 20.15
CA ASP A 211 -7.85 33.10 20.93
C ASP A 211 -8.14 33.27 22.43
N PHE A 212 -9.35 33.71 22.79
CA PHE A 212 -9.76 33.91 24.19
C PHE A 212 -10.82 32.92 24.68
N LEU A 213 -11.59 32.31 23.77
CA LEU A 213 -12.57 31.27 24.06
C LEU A 213 -12.29 30.04 23.18
N PRO A 214 -11.18 29.30 23.38
CA PRO A 214 -10.88 28.09 22.62
C PRO A 214 -11.95 27.00 22.79
N GLN A 215 -12.06 26.09 21.83
CA GLN A 215 -12.96 24.91 21.90
C GLN A 215 -12.21 23.71 22.51
N GLY A 216 -12.93 22.73 23.07
CA GLY A 216 -12.41 21.37 23.33
C GLY A 216 -12.62 20.45 22.11
N ALA A 217 -11.78 19.43 21.92
CA ALA A 217 -11.96 18.47 20.83
C ALA A 217 -13.15 17.53 21.15
N HIS A 218 -14.10 17.43 20.24
CA HIS A 218 -15.34 16.67 20.43
C HIS A 218 -16.04 16.36 19.10
N ILE A 219 -16.95 15.40 19.12
CA ILE A 219 -17.99 15.21 18.11
C ILE A 219 -19.23 15.97 18.54
N GLN A 220 -19.86 16.69 17.61
CA GLN A 220 -21.21 17.22 17.77
C GLN A 220 -22.15 16.62 16.72
N MET A 221 -23.32 16.17 17.16
CA MET A 221 -24.44 15.83 16.29
C MET A 221 -25.63 16.74 16.59
N ALA A 222 -26.24 17.30 15.55
CA ALA A 222 -27.47 18.07 15.63
C ALA A 222 -28.55 17.43 14.77
N ALA A 223 -29.80 17.48 15.24
CA ALA A 223 -30.93 16.84 14.59
C ALA A 223 -31.23 17.36 13.18
N CYS A 224 -30.87 18.59 12.86
CA CYS A 224 -31.08 19.21 11.55
C CYS A 224 -29.96 20.21 11.20
N GLU A 225 -29.90 20.65 9.95
CA GLU A 225 -29.07 21.80 9.56
C GLU A 225 -29.67 23.12 10.07
N SER A 226 -28.87 24.19 10.05
CA SER A 226 -29.28 25.50 10.59
C SER A 226 -30.49 26.11 9.89
N ASN A 227 -30.76 25.76 8.63
CA ASN A 227 -31.93 26.20 7.85
C ASN A 227 -33.15 25.25 7.93
N GLN A 228 -33.18 24.32 8.89
CA GLN A 228 -34.23 23.30 9.02
C GLN A 228 -34.90 23.33 10.40
N THR A 229 -35.89 22.44 10.60
CA THR A 229 -36.62 22.28 11.87
C THR A 229 -36.58 20.82 12.31
N ALA A 230 -36.05 20.56 13.50
CA ALA A 230 -36.19 19.27 14.17
C ALA A 230 -37.63 19.11 14.73
N VAL A 231 -38.23 17.95 14.48
CA VAL A 231 -39.61 17.64 14.90
C VAL A 231 -39.67 16.40 15.79
N GLU A 232 -40.61 16.41 16.72
CA GLU A 232 -41.18 15.18 17.28
C GLU A 232 -42.50 14.85 16.58
N VAL A 233 -42.73 13.55 16.37
CA VAL A 233 -43.95 13.02 15.73
C VAL A 233 -44.48 11.89 16.60
N ALA A 234 -45.75 11.94 16.98
CA ALA A 234 -46.38 10.99 17.90
C ALA A 234 -45.61 10.80 19.24
N GLY A 235 -44.93 11.85 19.71
CA GLY A 235 -44.18 11.85 20.97
C GLY A 235 -42.76 11.26 20.91
N GLU A 236 -42.15 11.11 19.73
CA GLU A 236 -40.74 10.68 19.59
C GLU A 236 -39.94 11.66 18.71
N GLY A 237 -38.70 11.97 19.09
CA GLY A 237 -37.78 12.77 18.28
C GLY A 237 -37.27 11.97 17.07
N ILE A 238 -37.54 12.46 15.85
CA ILE A 238 -37.19 11.73 14.62
C ILE A 238 -35.68 11.47 14.50
N PHE A 239 -34.84 12.43 14.93
CA PHE A 239 -33.39 12.26 14.94
C PHE A 239 -32.97 11.18 15.95
N THR A 240 -33.34 11.31 17.23
CA THR A 240 -32.96 10.32 18.26
C THR A 240 -33.46 8.92 17.91
N LYS A 241 -34.69 8.77 17.42
CA LYS A 241 -35.26 7.51 16.94
C LYS A 241 -34.40 6.87 15.85
N THR A 242 -34.02 7.66 14.83
CA THR A 242 -33.23 7.17 13.68
C THR A 242 -31.78 6.88 14.05
N LEU A 243 -31.16 7.72 14.88
CA LEU A 243 -29.83 7.54 15.46
C LEU A 243 -29.74 6.23 16.24
N LEU A 244 -30.64 6.02 17.20
CA LEU A 244 -30.64 4.84 18.05
C LEU A 244 -30.94 3.57 17.25
N LYS A 245 -31.86 3.61 16.27
CA LYS A 245 -32.09 2.48 15.34
C LYS A 245 -30.82 2.13 14.57
N THR A 246 -30.19 3.12 13.93
CA THR A 246 -28.99 2.92 13.12
C THR A 246 -27.84 2.29 13.92
N LEU A 247 -27.61 2.76 15.14
CA LEU A 247 -26.59 2.21 16.06
C LEU A 247 -26.96 0.82 16.57
N THR A 248 -28.25 0.58 16.84
CA THR A 248 -28.80 -0.70 17.32
C THR A 248 -28.59 -1.81 16.29
N ASP A 249 -28.87 -1.53 15.02
CA ASP A 249 -28.85 -2.52 13.93
C ASP A 249 -27.42 -2.77 13.40
N ALA A 250 -26.54 -1.76 13.46
CA ALA A 250 -25.10 -1.93 13.19
C ALA A 250 -24.29 -2.46 14.39
N ALA A 251 -24.94 -2.74 15.53
CA ALA A 251 -24.32 -3.15 16.80
C ALA A 251 -23.15 -2.24 17.26
N GLY A 252 -23.23 -0.93 16.97
CA GLY A 252 -22.19 0.06 17.29
C GLY A 252 -20.91 0.02 16.42
N ASN A 253 -20.77 -0.93 15.50
CA ASN A 253 -19.58 -1.06 14.63
C ASN A 253 -19.65 -0.08 13.43
N LEU A 254 -19.59 1.23 13.72
CA LEU A 254 -19.62 2.33 12.74
C LEU A 254 -18.61 3.40 13.14
N SER A 255 -18.04 4.11 12.16
CA SER A 255 -17.47 5.44 12.40
C SER A 255 -18.58 6.51 12.46
N TYR A 256 -18.25 7.70 12.96
CA TYR A 256 -19.19 8.83 12.93
C TYR A 256 -19.55 9.28 11.50
N ASN A 257 -18.63 9.16 10.52
CA ASN A 257 -18.95 9.36 9.10
C ASN A 257 -19.97 8.32 8.60
N THR A 258 -19.73 7.02 8.79
CA THR A 258 -20.69 5.99 8.35
C THR A 258 -22.04 6.11 9.07
N LEU A 259 -22.04 6.56 10.33
CA LEU A 259 -23.26 6.89 11.08
C LEU A 259 -24.02 8.07 10.44
N ARG A 260 -23.33 9.18 10.12
CA ARG A 260 -23.90 10.35 9.44
C ARG A 260 -24.59 9.91 8.14
N SER A 261 -23.87 9.20 7.27
CA SER A 261 -24.39 8.78 5.96
C SER A 261 -25.59 7.84 6.07
N ARG A 262 -25.56 6.87 6.99
CA ARG A 262 -26.70 5.97 7.25
C ARG A 262 -27.93 6.73 7.74
N ILE A 263 -27.81 7.56 8.79
CA ILE A 263 -28.92 8.35 9.33
C ILE A 263 -29.52 9.24 8.23
N ARG A 264 -28.67 9.89 7.43
CA ARG A 264 -29.11 10.70 6.28
C ARG A 264 -29.85 9.88 5.24
N GLN A 265 -29.42 8.67 4.91
CA GLN A 265 -30.15 7.78 3.98
C GLN A 265 -31.53 7.38 4.52
N TYR A 266 -31.67 7.07 5.83
CA TYR A 266 -32.98 6.81 6.45
C TYR A 266 -33.93 8.02 6.37
N MET A 267 -33.41 9.24 6.54
CA MET A 267 -34.22 10.47 6.58
C MET A 267 -34.42 11.12 5.20
N ARG A 268 -33.59 10.78 4.20
CA ARG A 268 -33.66 11.29 2.80
C ARG A 268 -35.08 11.16 2.26
N ALA A 269 -35.65 12.25 1.76
CA ALA A 269 -37.04 12.37 1.30
C ALA A 269 -38.16 12.14 2.35
N GLY A 270 -37.94 11.39 3.45
CA GLY A 270 -38.95 11.14 4.49
C GLY A 270 -39.35 12.43 5.23
N TYR A 271 -38.35 13.17 5.72
CA TYR A 271 -38.51 14.42 6.48
C TYR A 271 -37.60 15.52 5.89
N GLU A 272 -37.99 16.79 6.00
CA GLU A 272 -37.12 17.94 5.65
C GLU A 272 -36.10 18.24 6.75
N GLN A 273 -35.39 17.20 7.17
CA GLN A 273 -34.51 17.21 8.32
C GLN A 273 -33.25 16.40 7.98
N THR A 274 -32.10 17.08 7.94
CA THR A 274 -30.79 16.54 7.59
C THR A 274 -29.90 16.58 8.84
N PRO A 275 -29.67 15.46 9.54
CA PRO A 275 -28.83 15.48 10.73
C PRO A 275 -27.37 15.79 10.41
N ARG A 276 -26.84 16.81 11.09
CA ARG A 276 -25.45 17.24 10.98
C ARG A 276 -24.59 16.45 11.98
N VAL A 277 -23.46 15.92 11.53
CA VAL A 277 -22.43 15.32 12.40
C VAL A 277 -21.10 15.96 12.01
N TYR A 278 -20.43 16.61 12.97
CA TYR A 278 -19.17 17.32 12.72
C TYR A 278 -18.24 17.30 13.94
N ALA A 279 -16.99 17.70 13.72
CA ALA A 279 -15.97 17.88 14.75
C ALA A 279 -15.19 19.17 14.43
N PRO A 280 -15.11 20.16 15.35
CA PRO A 280 -14.43 21.43 15.08
C PRO A 280 -12.91 21.41 15.34
N ILE A 281 -12.35 20.27 15.76
CA ILE A 281 -10.92 20.04 15.96
C ILE A 281 -10.62 18.61 15.49
N GLU A 282 -9.54 18.44 14.71
CA GLU A 282 -9.11 17.15 14.14
C GLU A 282 -10.25 16.33 13.45
N PRO A 283 -11.07 16.92 12.54
CA PRO A 283 -12.25 16.25 11.97
C PRO A 283 -11.91 14.93 11.25
N GLU A 284 -10.85 14.93 10.43
CA GLU A 284 -10.28 13.74 9.76
C GLU A 284 -10.11 12.53 10.69
N LYS A 285 -9.73 12.79 11.95
CA LYS A 285 -9.48 11.78 12.97
C LYS A 285 -10.76 11.46 13.73
N LEU A 286 -11.43 12.46 14.31
CA LEU A 286 -12.57 12.24 15.21
C LEU A 286 -13.77 11.62 14.47
N LEU A 287 -14.06 12.05 13.24
CA LEU A 287 -15.18 11.52 12.47
C LEU A 287 -14.97 10.06 12.01
N ASN A 288 -13.71 9.61 11.97
CA ASN A 288 -13.33 8.24 11.64
C ASN A 288 -13.09 7.35 12.86
N LEU A 289 -13.17 7.87 14.09
CA LEU A 289 -13.26 7.05 15.29
C LEU A 289 -14.57 6.26 15.32
N GLY A 290 -14.53 5.09 15.95
CA GLY A 290 -15.74 4.31 16.21
C GLY A 290 -16.62 4.98 17.26
N VAL A 291 -17.93 4.86 17.10
CA VAL A 291 -18.91 5.54 17.96
C VAL A 291 -18.69 5.13 19.43
N PHE A 292 -18.47 6.12 20.29
CA PHE A 292 -18.14 5.96 21.72
C PHE A 292 -16.87 5.10 21.97
N ASN A 293 -15.81 5.31 21.18
CA ASN A 293 -14.53 4.58 21.25
C ASN A 293 -14.65 3.06 21.01
N GLN A 294 -15.71 2.58 20.35
CA GLN A 294 -15.80 1.19 19.92
C GLN A 294 -14.77 0.86 18.82
N PRO A 295 -14.17 -0.35 18.79
CA PRO A 295 -13.28 -0.75 17.71
C PRO A 295 -14.08 -1.02 16.43
N ILE A 296 -13.70 -0.38 15.33
CA ILE A 296 -14.30 -0.62 14.00
C ILE A 296 -13.60 -1.81 13.34
N ALA A 297 -14.36 -2.77 12.80
CA ALA A 297 -13.82 -3.85 11.97
C ALA A 297 -13.28 -3.32 10.62
N PRO A 298 -12.14 -3.83 10.09
CA PRO A 298 -11.51 -3.30 8.88
C PRO A 298 -12.47 -3.20 7.67
N GLN A 299 -12.33 -2.12 6.89
CA GLN A 299 -13.23 -1.68 5.82
C GLN A 299 -13.69 -2.79 4.84
N GLN A 300 -14.80 -3.43 5.19
CA GLN A 300 -15.75 -3.98 4.23
C GLN A 300 -16.88 -2.98 4.08
N THR A 301 -17.18 -2.56 2.85
CA THR A 301 -18.35 -1.74 2.55
C THR A 301 -19.60 -2.53 2.93
N ILE A 302 -20.19 -2.23 4.09
CA ILE A 302 -21.33 -2.98 4.62
C ILE A 302 -22.58 -2.58 3.83
N SER A 303 -22.80 -3.29 2.73
CA SER A 303 -23.97 -3.09 1.89
C SER A 303 -25.23 -3.55 2.61
N GLU A 304 -26.24 -2.70 2.61
CA GLU A 304 -27.51 -2.88 3.32
C GLU A 304 -28.66 -2.33 2.48
N ALA A 305 -29.78 -3.06 2.46
CA ALA A 305 -31.03 -2.63 1.85
C ALA A 305 -32.02 -2.16 2.92
N VAL A 306 -32.62 -0.99 2.66
CA VAL A 306 -33.45 -0.19 3.56
C VAL A 306 -34.71 0.24 2.81
N TYR A 307 -35.87 0.25 3.47
CA TYR A 307 -37.08 0.80 2.89
C TYR A 307 -37.21 2.31 3.15
N ASN A 308 -37.54 3.07 2.12
CA ASN A 308 -37.83 4.49 2.17
C ASN A 308 -39.26 4.76 1.68
N ALA A 309 -40.07 5.45 2.50
CA ALA A 309 -41.50 5.60 2.28
C ALA A 309 -41.89 6.35 0.99
N LYS A 310 -41.02 7.20 0.41
CA LYS A 310 -41.28 7.94 -0.83
C LYS A 310 -40.63 7.36 -2.08
N THR A 311 -39.57 6.55 -1.92
CA THR A 311 -38.74 6.07 -3.06
C THR A 311 -38.60 4.56 -3.15
N GLY A 312 -39.19 3.80 -2.22
CA GLY A 312 -39.15 2.33 -2.20
C GLY A 312 -37.90 1.78 -1.51
N TRP A 313 -37.47 0.58 -1.92
CA TRP A 313 -36.28 -0.04 -1.37
C TRP A 313 -35.01 0.58 -1.95
N GLN A 314 -34.08 0.95 -1.08
CA GLN A 314 -32.77 1.50 -1.41
C GLN A 314 -31.67 0.57 -0.91
N LEU A 315 -30.62 0.41 -1.71
CA LEU A 315 -29.32 -0.14 -1.36
C LEU A 315 -28.39 1.02 -1.04
N ASN A 316 -27.69 0.99 0.09
CA ASN A 316 -26.80 2.05 0.57
C ASN A 316 -25.47 2.22 -0.21
N VAL A 317 -25.37 1.67 -1.43
CA VAL A 317 -24.22 1.80 -2.33
C VAL A 317 -24.70 2.13 -3.75
N GLY A 318 -23.98 3.06 -4.40
CA GLY A 318 -24.32 3.66 -5.71
C GLY A 318 -23.25 3.47 -6.78
N ALA A 319 -23.31 4.28 -7.83
CA ALA A 319 -22.38 4.25 -8.96
C ALA A 319 -20.91 4.41 -8.55
N ILE A 320 -20.60 5.29 -7.59
CA ILE A 320 -19.22 5.46 -7.09
C ILE A 320 -18.68 4.22 -6.36
N HIS A 321 -19.57 3.28 -6.00
CA HIS A 321 -19.23 2.01 -5.38
C HIS A 321 -19.13 0.86 -6.39
N GLY A 322 -19.39 1.12 -7.68
CA GLY A 322 -19.37 0.13 -8.76
C GLY A 322 -20.73 -0.50 -9.06
N VAL A 323 -21.82 0.03 -8.49
CA VAL A 323 -23.18 -0.48 -8.77
C VAL A 323 -23.71 0.08 -10.08
N ASP A 324 -24.20 -0.80 -10.95
CA ASP A 324 -24.87 -0.49 -12.20
C ASP A 324 -26.15 -1.34 -12.39
N ALA A 325 -26.87 -1.12 -13.49
CA ALA A 325 -28.10 -1.87 -13.81
C ALA A 325 -27.91 -3.38 -14.09
N ARG A 326 -26.68 -3.89 -14.15
CA ARG A 326 -26.34 -5.32 -14.33
C ARG A 326 -25.85 -5.97 -13.03
N THR A 327 -25.57 -5.17 -12.00
CA THR A 327 -24.97 -5.60 -10.74
C THR A 327 -25.89 -6.56 -10.00
N THR A 328 -25.34 -7.70 -9.60
CA THR A 328 -26.09 -8.74 -8.86
C THR A 328 -26.11 -8.40 -7.37
N VAL A 329 -27.32 -8.30 -6.81
CA VAL A 329 -27.56 -8.00 -5.40
C VAL A 329 -28.32 -9.15 -4.76
N THR A 330 -27.75 -9.72 -3.70
CA THR A 330 -28.36 -10.82 -2.93
C THR A 330 -28.46 -10.41 -1.47
N LEU A 331 -29.69 -10.28 -0.97
CA LEU A 331 -29.95 -9.93 0.42
C LEU A 331 -29.88 -11.18 1.32
N ILE A 332 -29.56 -10.99 2.61
CA ILE A 332 -29.51 -12.02 3.64
C ILE A 332 -30.68 -11.78 4.60
N ASP A 333 -31.45 -12.83 4.89
CA ASP A 333 -32.58 -12.78 5.82
C ASP A 333 -32.08 -12.58 7.27
N PRO A 334 -32.49 -11.52 7.99
CA PRO A 334 -32.01 -11.26 9.35
C PRO A 334 -32.43 -12.32 10.39
N GLY A 335 -33.46 -13.12 10.11
CA GLY A 335 -33.87 -14.26 10.94
C GLY A 335 -33.13 -15.56 10.62
N ASN A 336 -32.44 -15.65 9.47
CA ASN A 336 -31.67 -16.83 9.08
C ASN A 336 -30.55 -16.45 8.09
N ALA A 337 -29.30 -16.39 8.60
CA ALA A 337 -28.13 -16.02 7.82
C ALA A 337 -27.79 -16.95 6.62
N HIS A 338 -28.40 -18.14 6.53
CA HIS A 338 -28.26 -19.05 5.38
C HIS A 338 -29.36 -18.88 4.33
N LYS A 339 -30.43 -18.12 4.63
CA LYS A 339 -31.50 -17.81 3.67
C LYS A 339 -31.18 -16.50 2.96
N THR A 340 -31.00 -16.59 1.65
CA THR A 340 -30.77 -15.43 0.78
C THR A 340 -32.02 -15.05 -0.02
N ILE A 341 -32.10 -13.79 -0.43
CA ILE A 341 -33.19 -13.22 -1.23
C ILE A 341 -32.55 -12.42 -2.38
N PRO A 342 -32.54 -12.93 -3.62
CA PRO A 342 -32.04 -12.16 -4.76
C PRO A 342 -32.97 -10.98 -5.06
N VAL A 343 -32.39 -9.83 -5.40
CA VAL A 343 -33.10 -8.61 -5.81
C VAL A 343 -32.38 -7.98 -6.99
N ARG A 344 -33.02 -7.04 -7.69
CA ARG A 344 -32.44 -6.38 -8.87
C ARG A 344 -32.20 -4.89 -8.63
N VAL A 345 -31.25 -4.34 -9.38
CA VAL A 345 -31.04 -2.89 -9.47
C VAL A 345 -32.09 -2.27 -10.40
N SER A 346 -32.66 -1.13 -10.00
CA SER A 346 -33.51 -0.32 -10.87
C SER A 346 -32.69 0.35 -11.97
N THR A 347 -33.06 0.14 -13.23
CA THR A 347 -32.37 0.67 -14.42
C THR A 347 -32.31 2.19 -14.49
N VAL A 348 -33.22 2.88 -13.79
CA VAL A 348 -33.30 4.36 -13.69
C VAL A 348 -33.07 4.86 -12.26
N GLY A 349 -32.58 3.99 -11.37
CA GLY A 349 -32.46 4.28 -9.93
C GLY A 349 -31.04 4.13 -9.38
N VAL A 350 -30.01 4.12 -10.22
CA VAL A 350 -28.60 4.16 -9.78
C VAL A 350 -28.20 5.62 -9.59
N PHE A 351 -27.94 6.04 -8.35
CA PHE A 351 -27.45 7.37 -8.01
C PHE A 351 -25.97 7.32 -7.62
N VAL A 352 -25.39 8.46 -7.25
CA VAL A 352 -23.96 8.59 -6.90
C VAL A 352 -23.58 7.62 -5.77
N ASP A 353 -24.24 7.73 -4.62
CA ASP A 353 -23.92 7.00 -3.38
C ASP A 353 -24.94 5.92 -2.97
N TYR A 354 -26.10 5.82 -3.62
CA TYR A 354 -27.15 4.83 -3.33
C TYR A 354 -27.84 4.31 -4.61
N THR A 355 -28.59 3.22 -4.50
CA THR A 355 -29.28 2.57 -5.63
C THR A 355 -30.68 2.09 -5.26
N LEU A 356 -31.70 2.30 -6.09
CA LEU A 356 -33.04 1.74 -5.88
C LEU A 356 -33.12 0.26 -6.30
N LEU A 357 -33.89 -0.53 -5.54
CA LEU A 357 -34.04 -1.98 -5.73
C LEU A 357 -35.43 -2.36 -6.24
N THR A 358 -35.45 -3.35 -7.14
CA THR A 358 -36.65 -3.99 -7.70
C THR A 358 -36.70 -5.49 -7.31
N ASP A 359 -37.82 -6.14 -7.61
CA ASP A 359 -38.16 -7.52 -7.16
C ASP A 359 -38.28 -7.69 -5.62
N THR A 360 -38.52 -6.59 -4.91
CA THR A 360 -38.49 -6.49 -3.43
C THR A 360 -39.81 -6.82 -2.71
N ALA A 361 -40.76 -7.50 -3.36
CA ALA A 361 -42.10 -7.75 -2.81
C ALA A 361 -42.12 -8.69 -1.58
N SER A 362 -41.02 -9.41 -1.33
CA SER A 362 -40.83 -10.31 -0.18
C SER A 362 -40.22 -9.64 1.06
N LEU A 363 -39.91 -8.34 0.99
CA LEU A 363 -39.17 -7.63 2.05
C LEU A 363 -40.10 -6.84 2.99
N HIS A 364 -39.80 -6.87 4.29
CA HIS A 364 -40.59 -6.19 5.32
C HIS A 364 -40.07 -4.77 5.58
N GLN A 365 -40.93 -3.77 5.46
CA GLN A 365 -40.55 -2.34 5.46
C GLN A 365 -39.84 -1.84 6.75
N GLY A 366 -40.05 -2.50 7.89
CA GLY A 366 -39.35 -2.18 9.15
C GLY A 366 -37.95 -2.79 9.28
N THR A 367 -37.54 -3.64 8.33
CA THR A 367 -36.37 -4.51 8.40
C THR A 367 -35.23 -3.98 7.52
N ILE A 368 -34.00 -4.02 8.05
CA ILE A 368 -32.78 -3.81 7.25
C ILE A 368 -32.26 -5.19 6.83
N TYR A 369 -31.93 -5.35 5.56
CA TYR A 369 -31.32 -6.57 5.05
C TYR A 369 -29.86 -6.33 4.72
N LYS A 370 -28.94 -7.19 5.17
CA LYS A 370 -27.55 -7.15 4.70
C LYS A 370 -27.50 -7.62 3.25
N ALA A 371 -26.68 -6.98 2.42
CA ALA A 371 -26.56 -7.27 1.00
C ALA A 371 -25.16 -7.80 0.66
N MET A 372 -25.11 -8.84 -0.17
CA MET A 372 -23.95 -9.23 -0.95
C MET A 372 -24.10 -8.63 -2.35
N VAL A 373 -23.12 -7.84 -2.78
CA VAL A 373 -23.16 -7.12 -4.06
C VAL A 373 -21.92 -7.50 -4.87
N SER A 374 -22.12 -7.87 -6.13
CA SER A 374 -21.03 -8.28 -7.04
C SER A 374 -20.15 -7.08 -7.44
N GLY A 375 -18.83 -7.24 -7.43
CA GLY A 375 -17.90 -6.30 -8.10
C GLY A 375 -17.70 -4.93 -7.44
N LEU A 376 -18.17 -4.72 -6.20
CA LEU A 376 -18.01 -3.42 -5.52
C LEU A 376 -16.56 -2.94 -5.48
N MET A 377 -16.34 -1.67 -5.83
CA MET A 377 -15.03 -1.01 -5.84
C MET A 377 -13.94 -1.79 -6.61
N THR A 378 -14.31 -2.56 -7.63
CA THR A 378 -13.41 -3.56 -8.24
C THR A 378 -13.31 -3.39 -9.76
N GLN A 379 -12.08 -3.41 -10.26
CA GLN A 379 -11.74 -3.48 -11.68
C GLN A 379 -10.78 -4.63 -11.89
N GLU A 380 -11.08 -5.54 -12.82
CA GLU A 380 -10.22 -6.71 -13.10
C GLU A 380 -8.91 -6.26 -13.75
N LEU A 381 -7.79 -6.48 -13.05
CA LEU A 381 -6.44 -6.32 -13.60
C LEU A 381 -5.99 -7.62 -14.27
N VAL A 382 -5.39 -7.54 -15.45
CA VAL A 382 -4.74 -8.69 -16.10
C VAL A 382 -3.26 -8.69 -15.78
N LEU A 383 -2.79 -9.78 -15.15
CA LEU A 383 -1.41 -9.92 -14.68
C LEU A 383 -0.62 -10.94 -15.52
N GLU A 384 0.48 -10.49 -16.13
CA GLU A 384 1.51 -11.38 -16.67
C GLU A 384 2.28 -12.01 -15.50
N LEU A 385 2.60 -13.31 -15.55
CA LEU A 385 3.45 -13.97 -14.56
C LEU A 385 4.87 -14.11 -15.09
N GLN A 386 5.86 -13.61 -14.35
CA GLN A 386 7.27 -13.98 -14.55
C GLN A 386 7.84 -14.64 -13.29
N ASN A 387 7.94 -15.97 -13.31
CA ASN A 387 8.60 -16.75 -12.26
C ASN A 387 10.08 -16.95 -12.61
N HIS A 388 10.98 -16.19 -11.99
CA HIS A 388 12.41 -16.24 -12.27
C HIS A 388 13.11 -17.38 -11.52
N ASP A 389 12.77 -17.59 -10.25
CA ASP A 389 13.57 -18.45 -9.36
C ASP A 389 12.75 -19.30 -8.37
N GLY A 390 11.43 -19.16 -8.37
CA GLY A 390 10.50 -19.86 -7.49
C GLY A 390 10.17 -21.28 -7.98
N ASN A 391 9.81 -22.16 -7.04
CA ASN A 391 9.44 -23.54 -7.35
C ASN A 391 8.14 -23.57 -8.22
N PRO A 392 8.16 -24.07 -9.47
CA PRO A 392 7.04 -23.92 -10.39
C PRO A 392 5.71 -24.47 -9.87
N LYS A 393 5.73 -25.63 -9.19
CA LYS A 393 4.53 -26.25 -8.63
C LYS A 393 3.94 -25.42 -7.48
N ALA A 394 4.77 -24.88 -6.59
CA ALA A 394 4.30 -24.01 -5.51
C ALA A 394 3.72 -22.68 -6.05
N VAL A 395 4.23 -22.20 -7.19
CA VAL A 395 3.71 -21.03 -7.90
C VAL A 395 2.37 -21.33 -8.58
N GLU A 396 2.22 -22.50 -9.23
CA GLU A 396 0.95 -22.95 -9.82
C GLU A 396 -0.17 -23.08 -8.76
N GLU A 397 0.14 -23.77 -7.64
CA GLU A 397 -0.78 -23.91 -6.50
C GLU A 397 -1.16 -22.54 -5.89
N MET A 398 -0.20 -21.60 -5.82
CA MET A 398 -0.47 -20.22 -5.41
C MET A 398 -1.41 -19.50 -6.38
N ILE A 399 -1.19 -19.60 -7.69
CA ILE A 399 -1.98 -18.90 -8.72
C ILE A 399 -3.45 -19.32 -8.64
N VAL A 400 -3.72 -20.62 -8.63
CA VAL A 400 -5.10 -21.16 -8.51
C VAL A 400 -5.76 -20.65 -7.23
N SER A 401 -5.03 -20.68 -6.11
CA SER A 401 -5.51 -20.19 -4.81
C SER A 401 -5.76 -18.68 -4.78
N MET A 402 -4.89 -17.87 -5.41
CA MET A 402 -5.05 -16.42 -5.51
C MET A 402 -6.18 -16.03 -6.45
N GLN A 403 -6.33 -16.67 -7.62
CA GLN A 403 -7.43 -16.42 -8.54
C GLN A 403 -8.79 -16.72 -7.90
N GLY A 404 -8.92 -17.86 -7.20
CA GLY A 404 -10.14 -18.19 -6.44
C GLY A 404 -10.46 -17.19 -5.32
N ALA A 405 -9.45 -16.53 -4.76
CA ALA A 405 -9.60 -15.49 -3.74
C ALA A 405 -9.72 -14.06 -4.30
N ALA A 406 -9.42 -13.83 -5.58
CA ALA A 406 -9.34 -12.50 -6.19
C ALA A 406 -10.70 -11.81 -6.31
N ARG A 407 -11.80 -12.56 -6.41
CA ARG A 407 -13.20 -12.05 -6.48
C ARG A 407 -13.45 -11.01 -7.59
N GLY A 408 -12.72 -11.12 -8.70
CA GLY A 408 -12.78 -10.21 -9.84
C GLY A 408 -11.80 -9.04 -9.80
N SER A 409 -10.96 -8.91 -8.76
CA SER A 409 -9.95 -7.84 -8.70
C SER A 409 -8.77 -8.05 -9.65
N PHE A 410 -8.45 -9.29 -9.99
CA PHE A 410 -7.42 -9.61 -10.99
C PHE A 410 -7.57 -11.05 -11.51
N SER A 411 -6.99 -11.31 -12.67
CA SER A 411 -6.69 -12.64 -13.20
C SER A 411 -5.25 -12.68 -13.72
N PHE A 412 -4.71 -13.89 -13.96
CA PHE A 412 -3.42 -14.04 -14.61
C PHE A 412 -3.64 -14.43 -16.08
N GLY A 413 -2.93 -13.76 -17.00
CA GLY A 413 -3.09 -13.96 -18.44
C GLY A 413 -2.51 -12.81 -19.28
N GLY A 414 -2.78 -12.84 -20.59
CA GLY A 414 -2.22 -11.94 -21.59
C GLY A 414 -1.19 -12.63 -22.48
N GLU A 415 -0.94 -12.10 -23.68
CA GLU A 415 0.10 -12.65 -24.58
C GLU A 415 1.51 -12.28 -24.10
N GLU A 416 2.42 -13.27 -24.12
CA GLU A 416 3.86 -12.98 -24.23
C GLU A 416 4.15 -12.18 -25.50
N GLY A 417 5.17 -11.31 -25.43
CA GLY A 417 5.90 -10.84 -26.60
C GLY A 417 6.77 -11.91 -27.30
N LYS A 418 6.27 -13.16 -27.37
CA LYS A 418 6.92 -14.40 -27.88
C LYS A 418 8.30 -14.73 -27.29
N ALA A 419 8.37 -15.74 -26.43
CA ALA A 419 9.62 -16.49 -26.23
C ALA A 419 9.51 -18.01 -26.01
N ASN A 420 8.33 -18.67 -25.92
CA ASN A 420 8.17 -20.05 -26.44
C ASN A 420 6.71 -20.53 -26.54
N GLY A 421 6.42 -21.39 -27.53
CA GLY A 421 5.04 -21.75 -27.90
C GLY A 421 4.47 -23.00 -27.23
N GLN A 422 3.47 -22.82 -26.36
CA GLN A 422 2.34 -23.75 -26.20
C GLN A 422 1.07 -22.97 -25.83
N ALA A 423 -0.10 -23.49 -26.19
CA ALA A 423 -1.33 -22.70 -26.29
C ALA A 423 -2.09 -22.51 -24.96
N GLN A 424 -2.70 -21.33 -24.78
CA GLN A 424 -3.76 -21.08 -23.80
C GLN A 424 -5.11 -20.77 -24.49
N ALA A 425 -6.19 -20.89 -23.73
CA ALA A 425 -7.56 -20.94 -24.26
C ALA A 425 -8.09 -19.59 -24.75
N GLU A 426 -8.73 -19.61 -25.91
CA GLU A 426 -9.48 -18.48 -26.47
C GLU A 426 -10.72 -18.16 -25.60
N LYS A 427 -11.04 -16.87 -25.47
CA LYS A 427 -12.38 -16.38 -25.08
C LYS A 427 -13.00 -15.68 -26.29
N ASP A 428 -14.33 -15.78 -26.44
CA ASP A 428 -15.12 -15.44 -27.65
C ASP A 428 -15.14 -13.94 -28.09
N SER A 429 -14.17 -13.11 -27.73
CA SER A 429 -14.13 -11.67 -28.04
C SER A 429 -13.14 -11.25 -29.14
N GLY A 430 -12.32 -12.17 -29.67
CA GLY A 430 -11.51 -11.94 -30.88
C GLY A 430 -10.38 -10.90 -30.79
N MET A 431 -10.10 -10.35 -29.60
CA MET A 431 -8.94 -9.51 -29.33
C MET A 431 -8.27 -9.97 -28.03
N ALA A 432 -6.97 -10.28 -28.10
CA ALA A 432 -6.18 -10.61 -26.93
C ALA A 432 -5.97 -9.37 -26.05
N GLN A 433 -6.32 -9.48 -24.76
CA GLN A 433 -6.09 -8.42 -23.79
C GLN A 433 -4.61 -8.41 -23.37
N ARG A 434 -3.97 -7.26 -23.44
CA ARG A 434 -2.62 -7.07 -22.87
C ARG A 434 -2.71 -7.05 -21.35
N ALA A 435 -1.68 -7.54 -20.67
CA ALA A 435 -1.55 -7.36 -19.23
C ALA A 435 -1.45 -5.87 -18.86
N ASP A 436 -2.04 -5.50 -17.73
CA ASP A 436 -1.89 -4.19 -17.10
C ASP A 436 -0.53 -4.08 -16.39
N TYR A 437 -0.06 -5.20 -15.83
CA TYR A 437 1.14 -5.30 -14.99
C TYR A 437 1.83 -6.66 -15.13
N THR A 438 3.13 -6.70 -14.88
CA THR A 438 3.89 -7.95 -14.72
C THR A 438 4.12 -8.24 -13.24
N PHE A 439 3.75 -9.45 -12.82
CA PHE A 439 3.91 -10.01 -11.48
C PHE A 439 5.15 -10.90 -11.46
N HIS A 440 6.21 -10.40 -10.82
CA HIS A 440 7.49 -11.10 -10.74
C HIS A 440 7.58 -11.92 -9.46
N ILE A 441 8.17 -13.11 -9.57
CA ILE A 441 8.66 -13.92 -8.44
C ILE A 441 10.17 -14.05 -8.60
N ARG A 442 10.95 -13.44 -7.70
CA ARG A 442 12.43 -13.45 -7.72
C ARG A 442 13.01 -13.35 -6.31
N ALA A 443 14.10 -14.05 -6.01
CA ALA A 443 14.85 -14.00 -4.74
C ALA A 443 14.00 -14.26 -3.47
N GLY A 444 12.94 -15.07 -3.60
CA GLY A 444 11.98 -15.34 -2.53
C GLY A 444 11.01 -14.19 -2.24
N GLU A 445 10.78 -13.29 -3.20
CA GLU A 445 9.88 -12.13 -3.09
C GLU A 445 8.94 -12.01 -4.30
N VAL A 446 7.88 -11.22 -4.12
CA VAL A 446 6.94 -10.80 -5.17
C VAL A 446 7.04 -9.29 -5.34
N TYR A 447 7.13 -8.82 -6.59
CA TYR A 447 7.00 -7.39 -6.91
C TYR A 447 6.23 -7.18 -8.23
N LEU A 448 5.72 -5.97 -8.42
CA LEU A 448 4.87 -5.58 -9.54
C LEU A 448 5.54 -4.49 -10.38
N THR A 449 5.54 -4.64 -11.70
CA THR A 449 6.12 -3.68 -12.67
C THR A 449 5.15 -3.37 -13.80
N LEU A 450 5.48 -2.39 -14.65
CA LEU A 450 4.82 -2.22 -15.94
C LEU A 450 5.29 -3.30 -16.93
N PRO A 451 4.43 -3.76 -17.86
CA PRO A 451 4.81 -4.76 -18.85
C PRO A 451 6.03 -4.31 -19.67
N ASN A 452 7.04 -5.19 -19.75
CA ASN A 452 8.35 -4.94 -20.37
C ASN A 452 9.28 -3.95 -19.61
N ASP A 453 9.00 -3.59 -18.35
CA ASP A 453 9.90 -2.80 -17.50
C ASP A 453 10.24 -3.51 -16.16
N PRO A 454 10.91 -4.69 -16.21
CA PRO A 454 11.11 -5.57 -15.05
C PRO A 454 11.98 -4.97 -13.93
N TYR A 455 12.59 -3.80 -14.17
CA TYR A 455 13.52 -3.14 -13.26
C TYR A 455 12.94 -1.92 -12.53
N ARG A 456 11.70 -1.49 -12.86
CA ARG A 456 10.98 -0.43 -12.13
C ARG A 456 9.82 -0.99 -11.29
N PRO A 457 10.09 -1.51 -10.07
CA PRO A 457 9.03 -1.91 -9.16
C PRO A 457 8.15 -0.70 -8.82
N LEU A 458 6.84 -0.89 -8.95
CA LEU A 458 5.82 0.13 -8.66
C LEU A 458 5.62 0.31 -7.14
N LEU A 459 5.91 -0.75 -6.39
CA LEU A 459 5.70 -0.89 -4.95
C LEU A 459 6.91 -1.58 -4.30
N ARG A 460 7.03 -1.49 -2.98
CA ARG A 460 8.00 -2.27 -2.22
C ARG A 460 7.82 -3.77 -2.51
N PRO A 461 8.90 -4.50 -2.87
CA PRO A 461 8.85 -5.96 -2.93
C PRO A 461 8.31 -6.58 -1.64
N ILE A 462 7.45 -7.57 -1.77
CA ILE A 462 6.79 -8.27 -0.67
C ILE A 462 7.51 -9.61 -0.49
N PRO A 463 8.15 -9.89 0.66
CA PRO A 463 8.73 -11.20 0.94
C PRO A 463 7.67 -12.29 0.76
N PHE A 464 7.93 -13.25 -0.14
CA PHE A 464 6.91 -14.16 -0.62
C PHE A 464 7.19 -15.60 -0.19
N VAL A 465 6.26 -16.11 0.63
CA VAL A 465 6.19 -17.51 1.02
C VAL A 465 4.79 -17.99 0.69
N ALA A 466 4.68 -19.05 -0.12
CA ALA A 466 3.40 -19.68 -0.44
C ALA A 466 2.64 -20.03 0.86
N GLY A 467 1.34 -19.75 0.89
CA GLY A 467 0.49 -19.89 2.07
C GLY A 467 0.72 -18.86 3.21
N ARG A 468 1.96 -18.45 3.52
CA ARG A 468 2.23 -17.57 4.69
C ARG A 468 1.97 -16.09 4.40
N ASN A 469 2.49 -15.56 3.29
CA ASN A 469 2.37 -14.13 2.94
C ASN A 469 1.40 -13.85 1.77
N GLN A 470 0.84 -14.89 1.16
CA GLN A 470 -0.15 -14.82 0.08
C GLN A 470 -1.33 -13.89 0.39
N GLY A 471 -1.82 -13.89 1.64
CA GLY A 471 -2.91 -13.01 2.08
C GLY A 471 -2.54 -11.51 2.11
N HIS A 472 -1.25 -11.16 2.20
CA HIS A 472 -0.79 -9.78 2.03
C HIS A 472 -0.81 -9.41 0.54
N VAL A 473 -0.15 -10.21 -0.31
CA VAL A 473 -0.10 -9.99 -1.77
C VAL A 473 -1.51 -9.86 -2.37
N LEU A 474 -2.44 -10.74 -1.96
CA LEU A 474 -3.86 -10.68 -2.35
C LEU A 474 -4.50 -9.32 -2.04
N ARG A 475 -4.30 -8.80 -0.81
CA ARG A 475 -4.82 -7.48 -0.42
C ARG A 475 -4.17 -6.35 -1.21
N THR A 476 -2.86 -6.43 -1.48
CA THR A 476 -2.15 -5.44 -2.30
C THR A 476 -2.72 -5.39 -3.72
N MET A 477 -2.97 -6.53 -4.37
CA MET A 477 -3.59 -6.57 -5.70
C MET A 477 -5.05 -6.08 -5.67
N GLN A 478 -5.82 -6.42 -4.62
CA GLN A 478 -7.16 -5.89 -4.40
C GLN A 478 -7.17 -4.36 -4.17
N HIS A 479 -6.12 -3.80 -3.58
CA HIS A 479 -5.95 -2.35 -3.41
C HIS A 479 -5.62 -1.66 -4.73
N VAL A 480 -4.69 -2.20 -5.52
CA VAL A 480 -4.38 -1.69 -6.87
C VAL A 480 -5.63 -1.74 -7.77
N SER A 481 -6.43 -2.80 -7.68
CA SER A 481 -7.71 -2.95 -8.38
C SER A 481 -8.73 -1.86 -7.98
N ARG A 482 -8.86 -1.56 -6.67
CA ARG A 482 -9.70 -0.46 -6.17
C ARG A 482 -9.23 0.91 -6.67
N TRP A 483 -7.93 1.14 -6.71
CA TRP A 483 -7.37 2.40 -7.21
C TRP A 483 -7.62 2.57 -8.71
N HIS A 484 -7.49 1.50 -9.51
CA HIS A 484 -7.88 1.51 -10.93
C HIS A 484 -9.36 1.80 -11.10
N PHE A 485 -10.22 1.14 -10.34
CA PHE A 485 -11.66 1.40 -10.34
C PHE A 485 -11.95 2.90 -10.08
N ILE A 486 -11.30 3.55 -9.10
CA ILE A 486 -11.48 4.99 -8.83
C ILE A 486 -10.90 5.86 -9.98
N LYS A 487 -9.74 5.49 -10.54
CA LYS A 487 -9.12 6.18 -11.68
C LYS A 487 -10.01 6.16 -12.93
N ASP A 488 -10.66 5.03 -13.22
CA ASP A 488 -11.43 4.83 -14.45
C ASP A 488 -12.94 5.06 -14.26
N LEU A 489 -13.40 5.27 -13.02
CA LEU A 489 -14.78 5.62 -12.66
C LEU A 489 -15.35 6.73 -13.55
N GLN A 490 -16.47 6.42 -14.18
CA GLN A 490 -17.25 7.31 -15.06
C GLN A 490 -18.74 7.08 -14.83
N ASN A 491 -19.57 8.09 -15.08
CA ASN A 491 -21.01 7.90 -15.18
C ASN A 491 -21.36 7.38 -16.60
N PRO A 492 -21.90 6.15 -16.75
CA PRO A 492 -22.29 5.62 -18.06
C PRO A 492 -23.56 6.27 -18.64
N ILE A 493 -24.30 7.07 -17.87
CA ILE A 493 -25.54 7.73 -18.27
C ILE A 493 -25.47 9.21 -17.87
N ILE A 494 -24.86 10.04 -18.72
CA ILE A 494 -24.85 11.51 -18.54
C ILE A 494 -26.30 12.04 -18.58
N PRO A 495 -26.77 12.78 -17.55
CA PRO A 495 -28.15 13.28 -17.54
C PRO A 495 -28.45 14.28 -18.64
N GLN A 496 -29.70 14.32 -19.09
CA GLN A 496 -30.11 15.20 -20.18
C GLN A 496 -29.90 16.68 -19.82
N ASN A 497 -29.19 17.41 -20.68
CA ASN A 497 -28.74 18.79 -20.51
C ASN A 497 -27.62 19.02 -19.47
N PHE A 498 -27.02 17.97 -18.90
CA PHE A 498 -25.78 18.14 -18.13
C PHE A 498 -24.60 18.38 -19.08
N PRO A 499 -23.77 19.42 -18.88
CA PRO A 499 -22.63 19.69 -19.76
C PRO A 499 -21.52 18.65 -19.56
N GLU A 500 -20.92 18.16 -20.65
CA GLU A 500 -19.82 17.18 -20.63
C GLU A 500 -18.60 17.66 -19.83
N GLN A 501 -18.42 18.98 -19.73
CA GLN A 501 -17.46 19.64 -18.83
C GLN A 501 -18.22 20.63 -17.96
N ALA A 502 -18.42 20.28 -16.69
CA ALA A 502 -19.04 21.17 -15.70
C ALA A 502 -18.02 22.08 -15.00
N LEU A 503 -16.74 21.69 -14.98
CA LEU A 503 -15.66 22.44 -14.36
C LEU A 503 -14.64 22.87 -15.42
N ALA A 504 -14.40 24.17 -15.53
CA ALA A 504 -13.16 24.64 -16.16
C ALA A 504 -12.01 24.47 -15.16
N VAL A 505 -10.91 23.88 -15.61
CA VAL A 505 -9.76 23.54 -14.74
C VAL A 505 -8.53 24.33 -15.18
N GLU A 506 -8.28 25.43 -14.47
CA GLU A 506 -7.15 26.33 -14.67
C GLU A 506 -5.97 25.86 -13.80
N LEU A 507 -4.82 25.56 -14.42
CA LEU A 507 -3.61 25.15 -13.70
C LEU A 507 -2.48 26.15 -13.97
N THR A 508 -1.85 26.62 -12.90
CA THR A 508 -0.77 27.61 -12.97
C THR A 508 0.40 27.17 -12.09
N ARG A 509 1.61 27.18 -12.63
CA ARG A 509 2.86 27.06 -11.85
C ARG A 509 3.19 28.40 -11.21
N VAL A 510 3.66 28.36 -9.97
CA VAL A 510 4.30 29.51 -9.29
C VAL A 510 5.80 29.24 -9.22
N MET A 511 6.58 30.13 -9.84
CA MET A 511 8.04 30.09 -9.90
C MET A 511 8.66 30.70 -8.63
N ALA A 512 9.92 30.37 -8.33
CA ALA A 512 10.67 30.82 -7.15
C ALA A 512 10.82 32.35 -7.04
N ASN A 513 10.81 33.04 -8.18
CA ASN A 513 10.86 34.51 -8.28
C ASN A 513 9.48 35.19 -8.11
N GLY A 514 8.42 34.43 -7.81
CA GLY A 514 7.05 34.92 -7.68
C GLY A 514 6.27 35.08 -9.00
N THR A 515 6.89 34.82 -10.17
CA THR A 515 6.16 34.82 -11.44
C THR A 515 5.30 33.57 -11.63
N THR A 516 4.26 33.68 -12.43
CA THR A 516 3.31 32.60 -12.72
C THR A 516 3.35 32.17 -14.19
N GLN A 517 3.13 30.88 -14.43
CA GLN A 517 3.06 30.28 -15.77
C GLN A 517 1.84 29.37 -15.86
N VAL A 518 0.90 29.68 -16.77
CA VAL A 518 -0.25 28.80 -17.05
C VAL A 518 0.24 27.50 -17.70
N ILE A 519 -0.28 26.37 -17.25
CA ILE A 519 -0.06 25.04 -17.82
C ILE A 519 -1.31 24.65 -18.62
N ASP A 520 -1.12 24.22 -19.87
CA ASP A 520 -2.23 23.70 -20.68
C ASP A 520 -2.83 22.43 -20.07
N THR A 521 -4.14 22.45 -19.84
CA THR A 521 -4.96 21.35 -19.33
C THR A 521 -5.97 20.83 -20.37
N SER A 522 -6.03 21.44 -21.56
CA SER A 522 -7.11 21.24 -22.56
C SER A 522 -7.28 19.79 -23.04
N ARG A 523 -6.23 18.98 -22.95
CA ARG A 523 -6.23 17.55 -23.32
C ARG A 523 -6.38 16.60 -22.12
N GLY A 524 -6.75 17.12 -20.95
CA GLY A 524 -6.79 16.36 -19.70
C GLY A 524 -5.42 15.95 -19.17
N VAL A 525 -4.32 16.52 -19.69
CA VAL A 525 -2.94 16.18 -19.32
C VAL A 525 -2.14 17.46 -19.09
N ALA A 526 -1.55 17.59 -17.91
CA ALA A 526 -0.69 18.71 -17.53
C ALA A 526 0.77 18.27 -17.37
N ALA A 527 1.70 18.95 -18.03
CA ALA A 527 3.14 18.71 -17.89
C ALA A 527 3.73 19.56 -16.75
N ILE A 528 4.16 18.91 -15.66
CA ILE A 528 4.76 19.57 -14.50
C ILE A 528 6.28 19.41 -14.55
N THR A 529 7.02 20.46 -14.21
CA THR A 529 8.50 20.47 -14.15
C THR A 529 8.95 21.16 -12.86
N TYR A 530 10.17 20.87 -12.41
CA TYR A 530 10.71 21.32 -11.13
C TYR A 530 11.60 22.57 -11.27
N GLU A 531 11.93 23.22 -10.16
CA GLU A 531 13.02 24.18 -10.00
C GLU A 531 14.02 23.65 -8.97
N GLN A 532 15.32 23.88 -9.19
CA GLN A 532 16.34 23.56 -8.21
C GLN A 532 16.56 24.75 -7.29
N ILE A 533 16.22 24.60 -6.01
CA ILE A 533 16.24 25.66 -5.01
C ILE A 533 16.77 25.05 -3.72
N ASP A 534 17.84 25.61 -3.15
CA ASP A 534 18.57 25.04 -2.00
C ASP A 534 19.08 23.61 -2.28
N GLN A 535 19.58 23.38 -3.50
CA GLN A 535 19.92 22.06 -4.10
C GLN A 535 18.73 21.08 -4.25
N VAL A 536 17.59 21.31 -3.61
CA VAL A 536 16.38 20.48 -3.69
C VAL A 536 15.56 20.82 -4.95
N TRP A 537 15.21 19.81 -5.73
CA TRP A 537 14.21 19.92 -6.80
C TRP A 537 12.79 19.99 -6.20
N LYS A 538 12.18 21.18 -6.26
CA LYS A 538 10.83 21.47 -5.72
C LYS A 538 10.06 22.41 -6.66
N GLY A 539 8.77 22.60 -6.41
CA GLY A 539 7.93 23.51 -7.18
C GLY A 539 6.58 23.73 -6.52
N THR A 540 5.80 24.68 -7.04
CA THR A 540 4.44 24.99 -6.57
C THR A 540 3.49 25.12 -7.76
N ILE A 541 2.28 24.59 -7.62
CA ILE A 541 1.15 24.87 -8.52
C ILE A 541 0.00 25.49 -7.73
N GLN A 542 -0.75 26.36 -8.38
CA GLN A 542 -2.12 26.74 -8.04
C GLN A 542 -3.02 26.02 -9.04
N LEU A 543 -3.96 25.22 -8.54
CA LEU A 543 -4.97 24.54 -9.34
C LEU A 543 -6.32 25.14 -8.96
N LYS A 544 -7.07 25.64 -9.94
CA LYS A 544 -8.36 26.30 -9.73
C LYS A 544 -9.41 25.56 -10.54
N ILE A 545 -10.51 25.19 -9.89
CA ILE A 545 -11.73 24.79 -10.60
C ILE A 545 -12.72 25.96 -10.58
N THR A 546 -13.29 26.24 -11.74
CA THR A 546 -14.38 27.20 -11.92
C THR A 546 -15.61 26.43 -12.35
N ASN A 547 -16.72 26.57 -11.61
CA ASN A 547 -17.99 25.99 -11.98
C ASN A 547 -18.61 26.83 -13.11
N ILE A 548 -18.37 26.41 -14.35
CA ILE A 548 -18.85 27.12 -15.55
C ILE A 548 -20.33 26.87 -15.85
N THR A 549 -21.01 26.09 -15.00
CA THR A 549 -22.43 25.81 -15.14
C THR A 549 -23.27 26.87 -14.42
N GLY A 550 -24.50 27.06 -14.88
CA GLY A 550 -25.52 27.83 -14.15
C GLY A 550 -26.11 27.08 -12.94
N GLN A 551 -25.28 26.39 -12.15
CA GLN A 551 -25.73 25.76 -10.90
C GLN A 551 -24.66 25.52 -9.85
N ASP A 552 -25.07 25.52 -8.59
CA ASP A 552 -24.29 24.96 -7.49
C ASP A 552 -24.09 23.45 -7.70
N LEU A 553 -22.87 22.97 -7.49
CA LEU A 553 -22.46 21.57 -7.63
C LEU A 553 -21.76 21.10 -6.37
N TYR A 554 -22.20 19.97 -5.83
CA TYR A 554 -21.43 19.17 -4.89
C TYR A 554 -20.28 18.50 -5.65
N VAL A 555 -19.05 18.93 -5.39
CA VAL A 555 -17.83 18.47 -6.05
C VAL A 555 -16.95 17.72 -5.06
N CYS A 556 -16.57 16.49 -5.42
CA CYS A 556 -15.48 15.75 -4.82
C CYS A 556 -14.25 15.82 -5.73
N ALA A 557 -13.06 15.96 -5.17
CA ALA A 557 -11.79 15.93 -5.91
C ALA A 557 -10.87 14.85 -5.32
N ALA A 558 -10.86 13.66 -5.94
CA ALA A 558 -10.01 12.56 -5.55
C ALA A 558 -8.64 12.67 -6.25
N TYR A 559 -7.61 13.08 -5.51
CA TYR A 559 -6.22 13.01 -5.94
C TYR A 559 -5.69 11.58 -5.78
N LEU A 560 -5.13 11.04 -6.86
CA LEU A 560 -4.67 9.66 -7.01
C LEU A 560 -3.14 9.67 -7.22
N SER A 561 -2.39 9.24 -6.21
CA SER A 561 -0.92 9.19 -6.25
C SER A 561 -0.40 7.92 -6.93
N LYS A 562 0.88 7.92 -7.32
CA LYS A 562 1.51 6.74 -7.96
C LYS A 562 1.66 5.55 -7.00
N GLU A 563 1.67 5.80 -5.69
CA GLU A 563 1.66 4.81 -4.60
C GLU A 563 0.27 4.15 -4.39
N PHE A 564 -0.67 4.32 -5.34
CA PHE A 564 -2.04 3.81 -5.30
C PHE A 564 -2.87 4.34 -4.11
N GLY A 565 -2.51 5.49 -3.56
CA GLY A 565 -3.34 6.25 -2.61
C GLY A 565 -4.45 7.02 -3.32
N SER A 566 -5.50 7.36 -2.56
CA SER A 566 -6.57 8.25 -3.01
C SER A 566 -7.04 9.15 -1.88
N PHE A 567 -7.05 10.46 -2.13
CA PHE A 567 -7.20 11.51 -1.12
C PHE A 567 -8.24 12.54 -1.56
N LEU A 568 -9.14 12.92 -0.65
CA LEU A 568 -10.30 13.80 -0.92
C LEU A 568 -10.19 15.19 -0.27
N ASP A 569 -9.08 15.46 0.41
CA ASP A 569 -8.79 16.68 1.20
C ASP A 569 -8.09 17.77 0.38
N PHE A 570 -8.46 17.90 -0.90
CA PHE A 570 -8.01 18.98 -1.78
C PHE A 570 -9.09 20.05 -1.98
N LEU A 571 -10.22 19.91 -1.27
CA LEU A 571 -11.35 20.82 -1.24
C LEU A 571 -11.77 21.07 0.22
N PRO A 572 -12.51 22.15 0.50
CA PRO A 572 -12.90 22.54 1.86
C PRO A 572 -13.59 21.46 2.70
N SER A 573 -14.32 20.58 2.01
CA SER A 573 -14.76 19.31 2.55
C SER A 573 -14.70 18.26 1.44
N ARG A 574 -14.70 16.98 1.84
CA ARG A 574 -14.56 15.82 0.92
C ARG A 574 -15.60 15.80 -0.21
N VAL A 575 -16.75 16.44 0.00
CA VAL A 575 -17.76 16.76 -1.02
C VAL A 575 -18.22 18.20 -0.78
N TYR A 576 -17.57 19.16 -1.44
CA TYR A 576 -17.77 20.59 -1.23
C TYR A 576 -18.82 21.17 -2.20
N LEU A 577 -19.74 21.99 -1.70
CA LEU A 577 -20.76 22.65 -2.50
C LEU A 577 -20.17 23.88 -3.22
N LEU A 578 -19.61 23.68 -4.41
CA LEU A 578 -19.07 24.74 -5.27
C LEU A 578 -20.21 25.45 -6.03
N PRO A 579 -20.48 26.73 -5.76
CA PRO A 579 -21.62 27.44 -6.35
C PRO A 579 -21.54 27.70 -7.86
N ALA A 580 -22.66 28.08 -8.50
CA ALA A 580 -22.67 28.47 -9.92
C ALA A 580 -21.75 29.66 -10.21
N GLY A 581 -20.89 29.57 -11.23
CA GLY A 581 -19.92 30.62 -11.58
C GLY A 581 -18.77 30.81 -10.60
N ALA A 582 -18.85 30.23 -9.40
CA ALA A 582 -17.82 30.33 -8.38
C ALA A 582 -16.54 29.57 -8.77
N SER A 583 -15.46 29.94 -8.09
CA SER A 583 -14.15 29.31 -8.24
C SER A 583 -13.61 28.90 -6.88
N VAL A 584 -13.07 27.69 -6.77
CA VAL A 584 -12.29 27.26 -5.61
C VAL A 584 -10.91 26.79 -6.06
N TYR A 585 -9.89 27.13 -5.30
CA TYR A 585 -8.55 26.59 -5.51
C TYR A 585 -8.45 25.23 -4.82
N LEU A 586 -7.95 24.23 -5.55
CA LEU A 586 -7.48 22.98 -4.97
C LEU A 586 -6.12 23.22 -4.34
N GLY A 587 -6.05 22.95 -3.05
CA GLY A 587 -4.86 23.09 -2.24
C GLY A 587 -5.13 22.54 -0.86
N ARG A 588 -4.19 22.75 0.05
CA ARG A 588 -4.19 22.07 1.34
C ARG A 588 -3.88 22.98 2.53
N ASN A 589 -4.76 23.00 3.53
CA ASN A 589 -4.70 23.73 4.81
C ASN A 589 -5.06 25.24 4.69
N GLY A 590 -6.21 25.51 4.06
CA GLY A 590 -6.71 26.85 3.73
C GLY A 590 -5.93 27.54 2.62
N LYS A 591 -5.31 26.75 1.70
CA LYS A 591 -4.32 27.26 0.75
C LYS A 591 -4.77 27.14 -0.71
N ASP A 592 -4.38 28.14 -1.49
CA ASP A 592 -4.49 28.21 -2.94
C ASP A 592 -3.44 27.36 -3.68
N ARG A 593 -2.51 26.71 -2.95
CA ARG A 593 -1.24 26.18 -3.47
C ARG A 593 -0.97 24.75 -3.04
N ILE A 594 -0.55 23.94 -4.01
CA ILE A 594 0.00 22.60 -3.82
C ILE A 594 1.51 22.67 -4.08
N GLY A 595 2.30 22.48 -3.02
CA GLY A 595 3.76 22.38 -3.11
C GLY A 595 4.21 20.94 -3.33
N TYR A 596 5.10 20.70 -4.29
CA TYR A 596 5.62 19.38 -4.62
C TYR A 596 7.15 19.35 -4.58
N ARG A 597 7.72 18.15 -4.37
CA ARG A 597 9.16 17.88 -4.32
C ARG A 597 9.47 16.66 -5.18
N PHE A 598 10.67 16.61 -5.75
CA PHE A 598 11.11 15.44 -6.51
C PHE A 598 11.43 14.30 -5.53
N GLY A 599 10.77 13.16 -5.71
CA GLY A 599 10.85 12.01 -4.79
C GLY A 599 12.02 11.09 -5.11
N ARG A 600 12.76 10.65 -4.09
CA ARG A 600 13.99 9.84 -4.24
C ARG A 600 13.79 8.53 -5.02
N VAL A 601 12.62 7.89 -4.92
CA VAL A 601 12.26 6.73 -5.75
C VAL A 601 12.26 7.05 -7.26
N ALA A 602 11.81 8.23 -7.67
CA ALA A 602 11.83 8.63 -9.09
C ALA A 602 13.25 8.89 -9.60
N GLN A 603 14.16 9.31 -8.71
CA GLN A 603 15.59 9.51 -8.97
C GLN A 603 16.34 8.17 -9.09
N GLU A 604 16.23 7.31 -8.07
CA GLU A 604 17.01 6.08 -7.90
C GLU A 604 16.50 4.90 -8.75
N TYR A 605 15.21 4.87 -9.09
CA TYR A 605 14.66 3.94 -10.09
C TYR A 605 14.58 4.56 -11.50
N ASN A 606 15.29 5.66 -11.72
CA ASN A 606 15.46 6.31 -13.03
C ASN A 606 14.15 6.44 -13.84
N TRP A 607 13.09 6.97 -13.21
CA TRP A 607 11.79 7.15 -13.87
C TRP A 607 11.85 8.37 -14.80
N PRO A 608 11.43 8.28 -16.08
CA PRO A 608 11.45 9.44 -16.99
C PRO A 608 10.43 10.51 -16.59
N GLU A 609 9.27 10.08 -16.07
CA GLU A 609 8.26 10.93 -15.46
C GLU A 609 7.47 10.17 -14.40
N ARG A 610 6.84 10.91 -13.49
CA ARG A 610 5.83 10.42 -12.55
C ARG A 610 4.45 10.86 -13.04
N THR A 611 3.51 9.93 -13.10
CA THR A 611 2.11 10.22 -13.44
C THR A 611 1.24 10.10 -12.19
N GLU A 612 0.40 11.11 -11.96
CA GLU A 612 -0.62 11.19 -10.90
C GLU A 612 -1.92 11.70 -11.52
N PHE A 613 -3.06 11.58 -10.84
CA PHE A 613 -4.36 11.99 -11.38
C PHE A 613 -5.17 12.79 -10.37
N ILE A 614 -6.10 13.63 -10.85
CA ILE A 614 -7.18 14.21 -10.07
C ILE A 614 -8.50 13.86 -10.77
N LYS A 615 -9.33 13.07 -10.08
CA LYS A 615 -10.70 12.71 -10.50
C LYS A 615 -11.67 13.65 -9.80
N PHE A 616 -12.33 14.51 -10.57
CA PHE A 616 -13.48 15.27 -10.13
C PHE A 616 -14.75 14.44 -10.30
N ILE A 617 -15.61 14.45 -9.30
CA ILE A 617 -16.98 13.94 -9.35
C ILE A 617 -17.89 15.12 -9.01
N SER A 618 -18.76 15.51 -9.93
CA SER A 618 -19.66 16.66 -9.76
C SER A 618 -21.10 16.17 -9.77
N SER A 619 -21.88 16.52 -8.75
CA SER A 619 -23.31 16.22 -8.64
C SER A 619 -24.10 17.42 -8.11
N THR A 620 -25.40 17.44 -8.33
CA THR A 620 -26.35 18.46 -7.81
C THR A 620 -26.99 18.06 -6.49
N THR A 621 -26.86 16.78 -6.12
CA THR A 621 -27.27 16.26 -4.82
C THR A 621 -26.04 15.95 -3.99
N GLU A 622 -26.05 16.29 -2.71
CA GLU A 622 -24.98 15.85 -1.80
C GLU A 622 -24.91 14.32 -1.74
N PHE A 623 -23.69 13.79 -1.68
CA PHE A 623 -23.38 12.36 -1.66
C PHE A 623 -22.25 12.09 -0.65
N ASP A 624 -22.10 10.84 -0.22
CA ASP A 624 -20.93 10.42 0.58
C ASP A 624 -19.74 10.06 -0.34
N GLY A 625 -18.59 10.69 -0.13
CA GLY A 625 -17.35 10.40 -0.85
C GLY A 625 -16.43 9.37 -0.17
N GLU A 626 -16.69 8.98 1.09
CA GLU A 626 -15.74 8.24 1.95
C GLU A 626 -15.12 7.01 1.28
N ALA A 627 -15.92 6.24 0.55
CA ALA A 627 -15.53 5.00 -0.14
C ALA A 627 -14.41 5.17 -1.18
N LEU A 628 -14.17 6.40 -1.65
CA LEU A 628 -13.12 6.74 -2.61
C LEU A 628 -11.74 6.95 -1.93
N THR A 629 -11.67 6.94 -0.59
CA THR A 629 -10.42 7.15 0.15
C THR A 629 -9.58 5.86 0.18
N LEU A 630 -8.30 5.93 -0.21
CA LEU A 630 -7.34 4.83 -0.12
C LEU A 630 -6.02 5.30 0.51
N GLU A 631 -5.46 4.48 1.39
CA GLU A 631 -4.09 4.69 1.91
C GLU A 631 -3.04 4.39 0.83
N GLU A 632 -1.88 5.04 0.93
CA GLU A 632 -0.75 4.76 0.04
C GLU A 632 -0.10 3.44 0.40
N LEU A 633 0.20 2.63 -0.62
CA LEU A 633 0.95 1.40 -0.46
C LEU A 633 2.45 1.71 -0.29
N PRO A 634 3.23 0.86 0.41
CA PRO A 634 4.63 1.14 0.67
C PRO A 634 5.46 1.33 -0.61
N GLN A 635 6.10 2.50 -0.74
CA GLN A 635 7.00 2.78 -1.85
C GLN A 635 8.23 1.85 -1.87
N PRO A 636 8.84 1.62 -3.06
CA PRO A 636 10.14 0.97 -3.21
C PRO A 636 11.21 1.55 -2.27
N LEU A 637 12.17 0.70 -1.89
CA LEU A 637 13.26 1.08 -0.99
C LEU A 637 14.29 1.99 -1.69
N THR A 638 14.88 2.90 -0.94
CA THR A 638 15.89 3.85 -1.44
C THR A 638 17.18 3.75 -0.63
N THR A 639 18.30 4.29 -1.12
CA THR A 639 19.56 4.33 -0.35
C THR A 639 19.43 5.06 1.00
N ASN A 640 18.38 5.88 1.16
CA ASN A 640 17.96 6.50 2.42
C ASN A 640 17.50 5.49 3.49
N ASP A 641 17.16 4.25 3.13
CA ASP A 641 16.58 3.23 4.01
C ASP A 641 17.61 2.22 4.53
N ILE A 642 18.85 2.30 4.04
CA ILE A 642 19.99 1.49 4.50
C ILE A 642 20.17 1.67 6.02
N GLY A 643 20.20 0.55 6.75
CA GLY A 643 20.37 0.52 8.21
C GLY A 643 19.12 0.91 9.02
N LYS A 644 17.96 1.13 8.40
CA LYS A 644 16.70 1.45 9.11
C LYS A 644 15.80 0.22 9.23
N ASN A 645 14.96 0.21 10.27
CA ASN A 645 13.82 -0.70 10.37
C ASN A 645 12.60 -0.04 9.71
N THR A 646 11.98 -0.68 8.71
CA THR A 646 11.19 0.02 7.67
C THR A 646 9.67 -0.16 7.76
N ASP A 647 9.15 -0.61 8.90
CA ASP A 647 7.73 -0.93 9.18
C ASP A 647 6.86 0.28 9.61
N ALA A 648 7.04 1.47 9.03
CA ALA A 648 6.30 2.68 9.43
C ALA A 648 5.61 3.42 8.25
N THR A 649 4.38 3.90 8.49
CA THR A 649 3.51 4.61 7.52
C THR A 649 3.41 6.12 7.82
N PHE A 650 2.99 6.92 6.82
CA PHE A 650 2.92 8.40 6.88
C PHE A 650 1.65 8.97 6.18
N ARG A 651 1.26 10.23 6.49
CA ARG A 651 0.13 10.99 5.89
C ARG A 651 0.31 12.52 6.07
N GLY A 652 -0.55 13.35 5.46
CA GLY A 652 -0.59 14.84 5.60
C GLY A 652 -1.76 15.50 4.80
N ASP A 653 -1.91 16.84 4.83
CA ASP A 653 -3.14 17.51 5.39
C ASP A 653 -3.85 18.73 4.66
N LEU A 654 -5.21 18.72 4.65
CA LEU A 654 -6.23 19.76 5.13
C LEU A 654 -7.00 20.75 4.16
N ASP A 655 -8.15 21.34 4.63
CA ASP A 655 -8.91 22.65 4.44
C ASP A 655 -8.73 23.62 3.20
N VAL A 656 -9.53 24.65 2.76
CA VAL A 656 -10.83 25.43 3.00
C VAL A 656 -10.89 26.67 1.99
N GLU A 657 -11.92 27.50 1.63
CA GLU A 657 -13.42 27.60 1.41
C GLU A 657 -13.71 29.12 1.00
N ASP A 658 -14.78 29.72 0.40
CA ASP A 658 -16.14 29.51 -0.22
C ASP A 658 -16.38 30.64 -1.31
N ASP A 659 -17.48 31.06 -2.01
CA ASP A 659 -18.93 30.79 -2.35
C ASP A 659 -19.16 31.43 -3.79
N THR A 660 -20.27 31.73 -4.53
CA THR A 660 -21.77 31.91 -4.49
C THR A 660 -22.35 31.79 -5.95
N LYS A 661 -23.66 31.75 -6.31
CA LYS A 661 -24.71 30.67 -6.44
C LYS A 661 -25.53 30.88 -7.77
N VAL A 662 -26.45 30.09 -8.39
CA VAL A 662 -27.58 29.14 -8.09
C VAL A 662 -27.97 28.40 -9.43
N THR A 663 -28.69 27.26 -9.68
CA THR A 663 -28.88 25.84 -9.19
C THR A 663 -29.72 25.01 -10.22
N PHE A 664 -29.42 23.72 -10.56
CA PHE A 664 -30.32 22.74 -11.26
C PHE A 664 -30.11 21.24 -10.86
N ASP A 665 -29.91 20.26 -11.77
CA ASP A 665 -29.83 18.79 -11.48
C ASP A 665 -28.84 17.94 -12.34
N GLY A 666 -28.33 16.80 -11.82
CA GLY A 666 -27.53 15.71 -12.46
C GLY A 666 -26.19 15.27 -11.79
N TRP A 667 -25.40 14.37 -12.42
CA TRP A 667 -23.99 14.07 -12.03
C TRP A 667 -23.07 13.57 -13.17
N ILE A 668 -21.76 13.88 -13.09
CA ILE A 668 -20.69 13.45 -14.03
C ILE A 668 -19.32 13.24 -13.36
N THR A 669 -18.32 12.81 -14.14
CA THR A 669 -16.90 12.74 -13.75
C THR A 669 -16.00 13.47 -14.75
N GLN A 670 -14.93 14.12 -14.28
CA GLN A 670 -13.89 14.76 -15.10
C GLN A 670 -12.51 14.39 -14.55
N THR A 671 -11.50 14.14 -15.39
CA THR A 671 -10.19 13.64 -14.93
C THR A 671 -9.04 14.44 -15.53
N ILE A 672 -8.07 14.85 -14.69
CA ILE A 672 -6.83 15.50 -15.11
C ILE A 672 -5.65 14.62 -14.72
N ARG A 673 -4.71 14.41 -15.64
CA ARG A 673 -3.46 13.65 -15.45
C ARG A 673 -2.28 14.61 -15.27
N LEU A 674 -1.54 14.47 -14.19
CA LEU A 674 -0.37 15.28 -13.84
C LEU A 674 0.91 14.49 -14.17
N ASN A 675 1.65 14.92 -15.19
CA ASN A 675 2.89 14.29 -15.65
C ASN A 675 4.10 15.12 -15.15
N PHE A 676 4.71 14.71 -14.04
CA PHE A 676 5.90 15.34 -13.46
C PHE A 676 7.17 14.81 -14.12
N LYS A 677 7.87 15.63 -14.92
CA LYS A 677 9.10 15.25 -15.61
C LYS A 677 10.29 15.16 -14.65
N ASN A 678 11.06 14.08 -14.71
CA ASN A 678 12.28 13.92 -13.91
C ASN A 678 13.39 14.90 -14.42
N PRO A 679 13.92 15.80 -13.57
CA PRO A 679 14.93 16.78 -13.98
C PRO A 679 16.35 16.20 -14.12
N VAL A 680 16.58 14.98 -13.62
CA VAL A 680 17.88 14.26 -13.62
C VAL A 680 17.75 12.85 -14.22
N TYR A 681 16.80 12.67 -15.16
CA TYR A 681 16.66 11.42 -15.90
C TYR A 681 17.96 11.09 -16.65
N ASN A 682 18.37 9.82 -16.57
CA ASN A 682 19.67 9.33 -17.07
C ASN A 682 20.92 10.05 -16.51
N GLN A 683 20.81 10.74 -15.37
CA GLN A 683 21.92 11.45 -14.71
C GLN A 683 22.02 11.09 -13.20
N PRO A 684 22.34 9.83 -12.85
CA PRO A 684 22.54 9.43 -11.45
C PRO A 684 23.84 10.01 -10.87
N GLU A 685 23.86 10.25 -9.56
CA GLU A 685 25.11 10.59 -8.85
C GLU A 685 25.98 9.33 -8.65
N PRO A 686 27.31 9.38 -8.88
CA PRO A 686 28.16 8.19 -8.87
C PRO A 686 28.13 7.42 -7.54
N GLU A 687 28.17 8.14 -6.41
CA GLU A 687 28.13 7.56 -5.07
C GLU A 687 26.77 6.91 -4.76
N THR A 688 25.67 7.50 -5.23
CA THR A 688 24.32 6.91 -5.10
C THR A 688 24.18 5.66 -5.98
N LEU A 689 24.66 5.71 -7.23
CA LEU A 689 24.67 4.56 -8.13
C LEU A 689 25.50 3.40 -7.57
N LYS A 690 26.67 3.69 -6.99
CA LYS A 690 27.48 2.69 -6.31
C LYS A 690 26.72 2.03 -5.16
N ALA A 691 26.14 2.82 -4.25
CA ALA A 691 25.38 2.29 -3.11
C ALA A 691 24.16 1.46 -3.55
N LEU A 692 23.49 1.85 -4.64
CA LEU A 692 22.37 1.10 -5.22
C LEU A 692 22.80 -0.27 -5.77
N LEU A 693 23.99 -0.38 -6.37
CA LEU A 693 24.53 -1.62 -6.94
C LEU A 693 25.12 -2.56 -5.87
N GLU A 694 25.67 -2.03 -4.78
CA GLU A 694 26.21 -2.83 -3.67
C GLU A 694 25.12 -3.35 -2.71
N TRP A 695 23.99 -2.64 -2.58
CA TRP A 695 22.91 -3.02 -1.66
C TRP A 695 21.92 -4.01 -2.29
N GLU A 696 21.81 -5.20 -1.68
CA GLU A 696 21.01 -6.34 -2.15
C GLU A 696 19.51 -6.08 -2.39
N GLU A 697 18.93 -5.08 -1.74
CA GLU A 697 17.52 -4.71 -1.91
C GLU A 697 17.31 -3.91 -3.21
N THR A 698 18.36 -3.28 -3.75
CA THR A 698 18.32 -2.44 -4.95
C THR A 698 19.18 -2.94 -6.12
N ALA A 699 20.19 -3.78 -5.87
CA ALA A 699 21.26 -4.13 -6.83
C ALA A 699 20.75 -4.63 -8.18
N TYR A 700 19.77 -5.55 -8.19
CA TYR A 700 19.17 -6.07 -9.42
C TYR A 700 18.44 -5.00 -10.23
N PHE A 701 17.65 -4.16 -9.56
CA PHE A 701 16.92 -3.05 -10.20
C PHE A 701 17.91 -2.02 -10.77
N ALA A 702 18.90 -1.61 -9.98
CA ALA A 702 19.94 -0.68 -10.40
C ALA A 702 20.78 -1.22 -11.58
N GLY A 703 21.10 -2.51 -11.56
CA GLY A 703 21.78 -3.21 -12.64
C GLY A 703 21.02 -3.08 -13.97
N GLY A 704 19.74 -3.44 -14.00
CA GLY A 704 18.93 -3.38 -15.23
C GLY A 704 18.51 -1.96 -15.66
N LEU A 705 18.52 -0.98 -14.75
CA LEU A 705 18.19 0.42 -15.08
C LEU A 705 19.37 1.22 -15.63
N TYR A 706 20.54 1.05 -15.04
CA TYR A 706 21.71 1.90 -15.32
C TYR A 706 22.72 1.24 -16.25
N GLY A 707 22.64 -0.08 -16.44
CA GLY A 707 23.44 -0.80 -17.42
C GLY A 707 22.64 -1.75 -18.29
N THR A 708 23.34 -2.35 -19.25
CA THR A 708 22.88 -3.44 -20.11
C THR A 708 24.00 -4.46 -20.25
N VAL A 709 23.65 -5.73 -20.45
CA VAL A 709 24.66 -6.73 -20.81
C VAL A 709 24.94 -6.60 -22.31
N LYS A 710 26.13 -6.14 -22.66
CA LYS A 710 26.53 -5.98 -24.08
C LYS A 710 27.21 -7.25 -24.59
N PRO A 711 26.99 -7.62 -25.87
CA PRO A 711 27.79 -8.63 -26.52
C PRO A 711 29.21 -8.14 -26.77
N ASP A 712 30.16 -9.08 -26.73
CA ASP A 712 31.55 -8.86 -27.15
C ASP A 712 31.68 -8.70 -28.67
N ALA A 713 32.94 -8.59 -29.15
CA ALA A 713 33.26 -8.52 -30.57
C ALA A 713 32.84 -9.76 -31.39
N PHE A 714 32.49 -10.88 -30.72
CA PHE A 714 32.05 -12.13 -31.32
C PHE A 714 30.53 -12.33 -31.21
N GLY A 715 29.82 -11.46 -30.48
CA GLY A 715 28.37 -11.51 -30.38
C GLY A 715 27.82 -12.28 -29.18
N GLN A 716 28.67 -12.73 -28.25
CA GLN A 716 28.20 -13.36 -27.00
C GLN A 716 28.07 -12.28 -25.91
N PRO A 717 26.95 -12.22 -25.16
CA PRO A 717 26.83 -11.33 -24.01
C PRO A 717 27.85 -11.75 -22.96
N THR A 718 28.79 -10.86 -22.63
CA THR A 718 29.94 -11.17 -21.76
C THR A 718 30.00 -10.30 -20.52
N ILE A 719 29.52 -9.06 -20.59
CA ILE A 719 29.80 -8.02 -19.60
C ILE A 719 28.59 -7.10 -19.41
N TRP A 720 28.30 -6.77 -18.15
CA TRP A 720 27.43 -5.65 -17.78
C TRP A 720 28.17 -4.32 -17.98
N GLU A 721 27.61 -3.42 -18.78
CA GLU A 721 28.16 -2.07 -19.02
C GLU A 721 27.14 -0.98 -18.72
N LEU A 722 27.58 0.18 -18.25
CA LEU A 722 26.72 1.35 -18.09
C LEU A 722 26.12 1.78 -19.44
N ASN A 723 24.81 2.04 -19.44
CA ASN A 723 24.06 2.46 -20.60
C ASN A 723 24.64 3.75 -21.19
N GLU A 724 24.66 3.88 -22.51
CA GLU A 724 25.42 4.93 -23.19
C GLU A 724 24.96 6.36 -22.92
N GLU A 725 23.72 6.56 -22.47
CA GLU A 725 23.26 7.87 -22.00
C GLU A 725 23.73 8.15 -20.56
N ILE A 726 23.74 7.11 -19.71
CA ILE A 726 24.23 7.16 -18.32
C ILE A 726 25.73 7.48 -18.28
N SER A 727 26.54 6.79 -19.09
CA SER A 727 28.00 7.03 -19.14
C SER A 727 28.38 8.38 -19.75
N LYS A 728 27.53 8.97 -20.60
CA LYS A 728 27.68 10.36 -21.08
C LYS A 728 27.21 11.39 -20.04
N GLY A 729 26.31 11.01 -19.13
CA GLY A 729 25.83 11.85 -18.02
C GLY A 729 26.75 11.89 -16.79
N LEU A 730 27.48 10.81 -16.51
CA LEU A 730 28.38 10.70 -15.35
C LEU A 730 29.58 11.67 -15.44
N LYS A 731 29.62 12.67 -14.54
CA LYS A 731 30.75 13.57 -14.36
C LYS A 731 31.76 12.99 -13.36
N VAL A 732 32.77 12.27 -13.87
CA VAL A 732 33.81 11.62 -13.07
C VAL A 732 35.13 12.39 -13.18
N SER A 733 35.84 12.59 -12.05
CA SER A 733 37.18 13.21 -12.03
C SER A 733 38.25 12.24 -12.56
N GLU A 734 39.38 12.77 -13.07
CA GLU A 734 40.48 11.96 -13.61
C GLU A 734 40.91 10.84 -12.64
N GLU A 735 41.08 11.14 -11.35
CA GLU A 735 41.49 10.20 -10.30
C GLU A 735 40.51 9.04 -10.10
N LYS A 736 39.22 9.23 -10.39
CA LYS A 736 38.18 8.19 -10.24
C LYS A 736 37.99 7.34 -11.51
N LYS A 737 38.65 7.66 -12.64
CA LYS A 737 38.45 6.92 -13.91
C LYS A 737 38.83 5.45 -13.82
N ASN A 738 39.98 5.12 -13.24
CA ASN A 738 40.46 3.72 -13.16
C ASN A 738 39.49 2.82 -12.40
N ILE A 739 38.78 3.36 -11.40
CA ILE A 739 37.77 2.63 -10.61
C ILE A 739 36.58 2.17 -11.49
N PHE A 740 36.31 2.88 -12.60
CA PHE A 740 35.18 2.60 -13.50
C PHE A 740 35.54 1.78 -14.75
N THR A 741 36.82 1.62 -15.12
CA THR A 741 37.23 0.76 -16.25
C THR A 741 37.19 -0.72 -15.90
N ASP A 742 37.69 -1.08 -14.70
CA ASP A 742 37.75 -2.48 -14.24
C ASP A 742 36.42 -2.94 -13.60
N PHE A 743 35.49 -2.00 -13.41
CA PHE A 743 34.17 -2.16 -12.79
C PHE A 743 33.25 -3.18 -13.48
N LYS A 744 33.56 -3.57 -14.73
CA LYS A 744 32.72 -4.35 -15.64
C LYS A 744 32.30 -5.72 -15.11
N LEU A 745 33.27 -6.61 -14.84
CA LEU A 745 32.99 -7.94 -14.27
C LEU A 745 32.66 -7.83 -12.77
N PHE A 746 33.31 -6.90 -12.07
CA PHE A 746 33.09 -6.63 -10.65
C PHE A 746 31.63 -6.30 -10.33
N ALA A 747 31.01 -5.36 -11.06
CA ALA A 747 29.62 -4.98 -10.84
C ALA A 747 28.64 -6.13 -11.13
N ALA A 748 28.90 -6.94 -12.15
CA ALA A 748 28.08 -8.12 -12.46
C ALA A 748 28.16 -9.17 -11.34
N ASN A 749 29.37 -9.48 -10.84
CA ASN A 749 29.57 -10.36 -9.68
C ASN A 749 28.91 -9.79 -8.41
N GLN A 750 28.99 -8.48 -8.16
CA GLN A 750 28.35 -7.87 -6.99
C GLN A 750 26.82 -7.90 -7.06
N ILE A 751 26.21 -7.69 -8.24
CA ILE A 751 24.75 -7.81 -8.42
C ILE A 751 24.30 -9.25 -8.08
N GLU A 752 24.93 -10.28 -8.66
CA GLU A 752 24.52 -11.66 -8.37
C GLU A 752 24.83 -12.09 -6.93
N SER A 753 26.01 -11.77 -6.41
CA SER A 753 26.36 -12.07 -5.01
C SER A 753 25.38 -11.41 -4.05
N ALA A 754 24.90 -10.19 -4.35
CA ALA A 754 23.88 -9.51 -3.57
C ALA A 754 22.50 -10.17 -3.71
N GLN A 755 22.07 -10.57 -4.92
CA GLN A 755 20.84 -11.34 -5.11
C GLN A 755 20.88 -12.68 -4.38
N ARG A 756 22.03 -13.36 -4.38
CA ARG A 756 22.25 -14.65 -3.73
C ARG A 756 22.26 -14.55 -2.21
N ARG A 757 22.89 -13.52 -1.63
CA ARG A 757 22.75 -13.17 -0.20
C ARG A 757 21.30 -12.92 0.21
N LYS A 758 20.55 -12.18 -0.61
CA LYS A 758 19.12 -11.93 -0.40
C LYS A 758 18.26 -13.20 -0.53
N ARG A 759 18.47 -14.00 -1.58
CA ARG A 759 17.83 -15.31 -1.83
C ARG A 759 18.07 -16.26 -0.66
N TYR A 760 19.31 -16.42 -0.20
CA TYR A 760 19.69 -17.21 0.97
C TYR A 760 18.92 -16.80 2.23
N ARG A 761 19.01 -15.51 2.61
CA ARG A 761 18.35 -14.96 3.79
C ARG A 761 16.84 -15.15 3.72
N ASN A 762 16.23 -14.85 2.56
CA ASN A 762 14.80 -14.99 2.38
C ASN A 762 14.36 -16.46 2.47
N LEU A 763 15.08 -17.39 1.84
CA LEU A 763 14.85 -18.85 1.97
C LEU A 763 14.83 -19.31 3.45
N LEU A 764 15.77 -18.85 4.28
CA LEU A 764 15.77 -19.17 5.72
C LEU A 764 14.66 -18.48 6.53
N LYS A 765 14.17 -17.30 6.11
CA LYS A 765 12.92 -16.74 6.68
C LYS A 765 11.70 -17.58 6.31
N GLN A 766 11.69 -18.22 5.14
CA GLN A 766 10.60 -19.12 4.73
C GLN A 766 10.63 -20.39 5.58
N ASP A 767 11.76 -21.08 5.57
CA ASP A 767 11.98 -22.35 6.25
C ASP A 767 13.33 -22.32 7.01
N PRO A 768 13.33 -22.03 8.32
CA PRO A 768 14.54 -22.02 9.14
C PRO A 768 15.26 -23.38 9.23
N ASN A 769 14.55 -24.46 8.90
CA ASN A 769 15.04 -25.85 8.90
C ASN A 769 15.53 -26.31 7.52
N ARG A 770 15.41 -25.48 6.47
CA ARG A 770 15.92 -25.79 5.13
C ARG A 770 17.42 -26.08 5.22
N LEU A 771 17.87 -27.13 4.53
CA LEU A 771 19.25 -27.58 4.54
C LEU A 771 20.20 -26.43 4.17
N ARG A 772 21.13 -26.13 5.08
CA ARG A 772 22.15 -25.09 4.92
C ARG A 772 23.42 -25.67 4.34
N ILE A 773 23.89 -25.00 3.30
CA ILE A 773 25.06 -25.37 2.51
C ILE A 773 25.93 -24.11 2.39
N VAL A 774 27.25 -24.25 2.46
CA VAL A 774 28.18 -23.18 2.04
C VAL A 774 28.77 -23.57 0.68
N ALA A 775 28.96 -22.61 -0.21
CA ALA A 775 29.57 -22.84 -1.52
C ALA A 775 30.67 -21.84 -1.81
N GLU A 776 31.75 -22.31 -2.43
CA GLU A 776 32.88 -21.52 -2.92
C GLU A 776 33.18 -21.90 -4.37
N GLY A 777 33.63 -20.96 -5.21
CA GLY A 777 34.11 -21.32 -6.55
C GLY A 777 34.02 -20.29 -7.67
N ASP A 778 34.02 -20.80 -8.90
CA ASP A 778 34.16 -20.01 -10.14
C ASP A 778 32.84 -19.85 -10.92
N SER A 779 32.93 -19.53 -12.22
CA SER A 779 31.80 -19.32 -13.12
C SER A 779 30.93 -20.56 -13.39
N TRP A 780 31.32 -21.76 -12.95
CA TRP A 780 30.41 -22.93 -12.90
C TRP A 780 29.46 -22.88 -11.69
N PHE A 781 29.78 -22.08 -10.67
CA PHE A 781 28.97 -21.82 -9.48
C PHE A 781 28.45 -20.37 -9.39
N GLN A 782 29.01 -19.41 -10.15
CA GLN A 782 28.46 -18.07 -10.33
C GLN A 782 28.69 -17.54 -11.75
N TYR A 783 27.74 -17.80 -12.67
CA TYR A 783 27.73 -17.15 -13.99
C TYR A 783 26.87 -15.87 -13.95
N PRO A 784 27.43 -14.66 -14.20
CA PRO A 784 26.68 -13.43 -13.92
C PRO A 784 25.53 -13.18 -14.90
N ILE A 785 24.32 -12.96 -14.37
CA ILE A 785 23.12 -12.38 -15.02
C ILE A 785 22.47 -13.22 -16.15
N LEU A 786 23.23 -14.00 -16.90
CA LEU A 786 22.85 -14.54 -18.22
C LEU A 786 22.44 -16.01 -18.25
N LEU A 787 22.96 -16.82 -17.31
CA LEU A 787 22.75 -18.27 -17.26
C LEU A 787 22.27 -18.65 -15.86
N GLU A 788 21.42 -19.67 -15.79
CA GLU A 788 21.18 -20.37 -14.53
C GLU A 788 22.31 -21.38 -14.34
N ASP A 789 23.26 -21.10 -13.45
CA ASP A 789 24.35 -22.01 -13.15
C ASP A 789 23.97 -23.10 -12.12
N THR A 790 24.94 -23.96 -11.81
CA THR A 790 24.81 -25.09 -10.89
C THR A 790 24.14 -24.69 -9.56
N LEU A 791 24.52 -23.56 -8.96
CA LEU A 791 23.95 -23.12 -7.68
C LEU A 791 22.52 -22.60 -7.86
N ASP A 792 22.20 -21.88 -8.95
CA ASP A 792 20.85 -21.36 -9.18
C ASP A 792 19.79 -22.45 -9.39
N HIS A 793 20.21 -23.62 -9.90
CA HIS A 793 19.41 -24.85 -9.86
C HIS A 793 19.32 -25.45 -8.46
N LEU A 794 20.41 -25.50 -7.68
CA LEU A 794 20.42 -26.06 -6.31
C LEU A 794 19.63 -25.23 -5.27
N TYR A 795 19.62 -23.91 -5.38
CA TYR A 795 18.81 -22.99 -4.53
C TYR A 795 17.30 -23.29 -4.60
N LYS A 796 16.82 -23.97 -5.66
CA LYS A 796 15.41 -24.38 -5.79
C LYS A 796 15.02 -25.40 -4.71
N LEU A 797 16.00 -26.12 -4.13
CA LEU A 797 15.84 -27.10 -3.05
C LEU A 797 16.48 -26.66 -1.73
N TYR A 798 17.69 -26.11 -1.76
CA TYR A 798 18.53 -25.87 -0.58
C TYR A 798 18.67 -24.38 -0.24
N ALA A 799 19.27 -24.05 0.92
CA ALA A 799 19.67 -22.70 1.28
C ALA A 799 21.21 -22.63 1.24
N ILE A 800 21.77 -21.95 0.24
CA ILE A 800 23.21 -21.91 -0.02
C ILE A 800 23.77 -20.53 0.33
N ARG A 801 24.79 -20.45 1.18
CA ARG A 801 25.59 -19.24 1.38
C ARG A 801 26.81 -19.33 0.45
N SER A 802 26.72 -18.67 -0.70
CA SER A 802 27.76 -18.69 -1.73
C SER A 802 28.75 -17.54 -1.59
N PHE A 803 30.03 -17.83 -1.84
CA PHE A 803 31.14 -16.88 -2.01
C PHE A 803 31.71 -16.87 -3.44
N ALA A 804 31.20 -17.74 -4.32
CA ALA A 804 31.70 -17.93 -5.67
C ALA A 804 31.66 -16.64 -6.52
N GLU A 805 32.70 -16.40 -7.31
CA GLU A 805 32.83 -15.25 -8.21
C GLU A 805 33.34 -15.68 -9.60
N ALA A 806 32.70 -15.17 -10.67
CA ALA A 806 33.15 -15.43 -12.03
C ALA A 806 34.57 -14.89 -12.26
N GLY A 807 35.44 -15.74 -12.81
CA GLY A 807 36.84 -15.40 -13.09
C GLY A 807 37.80 -15.57 -11.91
N ASP A 808 37.32 -15.93 -10.70
CA ASP A 808 38.21 -16.15 -9.55
C ASP A 808 38.91 -17.54 -9.60
N THR A 809 39.92 -17.73 -8.74
CA THR A 809 40.86 -18.88 -8.78
C THR A 809 40.95 -19.61 -7.45
N LEU A 810 41.31 -20.90 -7.48
CA LEU A 810 41.52 -21.71 -6.28
C LEU A 810 42.61 -21.13 -5.38
N GLU A 811 43.65 -20.56 -5.98
CA GLU A 811 44.72 -19.85 -5.27
C GLU A 811 44.19 -18.63 -4.48
N ASN A 812 43.13 -17.95 -4.96
CA ASN A 812 42.51 -16.83 -4.27
C ASN A 812 41.54 -17.29 -3.18
N TYR A 813 40.78 -18.36 -3.36
CA TYR A 813 39.97 -18.95 -2.26
C TYR A 813 40.87 -19.32 -1.07
N MET A 814 42.09 -19.80 -1.34
CA MET A 814 43.07 -20.13 -0.30
C MET A 814 43.80 -18.93 0.33
N LYS A 815 43.62 -17.71 -0.23
CA LYS A 815 44.03 -16.42 0.38
C LYS A 815 42.88 -15.76 1.16
N LYS A 816 41.67 -15.76 0.58
CA LYS A 816 40.43 -15.20 1.15
C LYS A 816 39.93 -16.02 2.36
N ARG A 817 39.75 -17.33 2.15
CA ARG A 817 39.20 -18.35 3.08
C ARG A 817 37.86 -17.99 3.74
N GLU A 818 37.04 -17.17 3.10
CA GLU A 818 35.76 -16.65 3.63
C GLU A 818 34.74 -17.77 3.97
N TYR A 819 34.81 -18.90 3.27
CA TYR A 819 34.00 -20.10 3.53
C TYR A 819 34.23 -20.72 4.92
N LEU A 820 35.42 -20.58 5.53
CA LEU A 820 35.78 -21.28 6.77
C LEU A 820 34.88 -20.90 7.95
N ASP A 821 34.77 -19.60 8.23
CA ASP A 821 33.99 -19.14 9.37
C ASP A 821 32.48 -19.25 9.07
N ALA A 822 32.08 -19.05 7.81
CA ALA A 822 30.69 -19.19 7.35
C ALA A 822 30.08 -20.58 7.59
N ILE A 823 30.87 -21.66 7.45
CA ILE A 823 30.41 -23.03 7.75
C ILE A 823 30.01 -23.15 9.23
N GLY A 824 30.78 -22.53 10.13
CA GLY A 824 30.48 -22.48 11.56
C GLY A 824 29.32 -21.56 11.91
N GLU A 825 29.25 -20.37 11.29
CA GLU A 825 28.16 -19.40 11.51
C GLU A 825 26.78 -19.97 11.14
N GLU A 826 26.69 -20.68 10.01
CA GLU A 826 25.42 -21.22 9.52
C GLU A 826 25.08 -22.60 10.10
N ASN A 827 26.06 -23.28 10.73
CA ASN A 827 26.01 -24.71 11.09
C ASN A 827 25.73 -25.60 9.85
N ALA A 828 26.50 -25.35 8.78
CA ALA A 828 26.35 -26.03 7.50
C ALA A 828 26.91 -27.46 7.56
N HIS A 829 26.14 -28.42 7.05
CA HIS A 829 26.53 -29.84 7.02
C HIS A 829 27.17 -30.25 5.68
N PHE A 830 27.01 -29.41 4.65
CA PHE A 830 27.57 -29.59 3.32
C PHE A 830 28.36 -28.35 2.90
N PHE A 831 29.55 -28.58 2.33
CA PHE A 831 30.34 -27.57 1.63
C PHE A 831 30.50 -28.00 0.16
N LEU A 832 30.17 -27.11 -0.77
CA LEU A 832 30.36 -27.34 -2.20
C LEU A 832 31.56 -26.52 -2.67
N VAL A 833 32.43 -27.10 -3.49
CA VAL A 833 33.52 -26.35 -4.13
C VAL A 833 33.62 -26.63 -5.63
N SER A 834 33.79 -25.54 -6.37
CA SER A 834 34.22 -25.49 -7.77
C SER A 834 35.57 -24.75 -7.82
N GLY A 835 36.52 -25.16 -8.65
CA GLY A 835 37.81 -24.49 -8.71
C GLY A 835 38.90 -25.25 -9.45
N GLY A 836 39.89 -24.51 -9.93
CA GLY A 836 40.97 -25.02 -10.80
C GLY A 836 40.70 -24.80 -12.29
N GLY A 837 39.46 -24.51 -12.69
CA GLY A 837 39.09 -24.17 -14.06
C GLY A 837 39.84 -22.93 -14.56
N ASN A 838 39.58 -21.76 -13.96
CA ASN A 838 40.29 -20.53 -14.32
C ASN A 838 41.81 -20.62 -14.12
N ASP A 839 42.28 -21.41 -13.16
CA ASP A 839 43.71 -21.65 -12.90
C ASP A 839 44.46 -22.37 -14.03
N ILE A 840 43.77 -23.17 -14.84
CA ILE A 840 44.36 -23.91 -15.98
C ILE A 840 43.91 -23.31 -17.32
N LEU A 841 42.69 -22.78 -17.39
CA LEU A 841 41.99 -22.38 -18.61
C LEU A 841 41.94 -20.86 -18.86
N GLY A 842 42.51 -20.06 -17.95
CA GLY A 842 42.66 -18.61 -18.11
C GLY A 842 43.75 -18.21 -19.13
N GLU A 843 44.09 -16.92 -19.19
CA GLU A 843 45.09 -16.40 -20.14
C GLU A 843 46.49 -17.04 -20.01
N GLN A 844 46.82 -17.55 -18.82
CA GLN A 844 48.04 -18.30 -18.56
C GLN A 844 48.13 -19.61 -19.37
N PHE A 845 47.03 -20.12 -19.94
CA PHE A 845 47.01 -21.31 -20.79
C PHE A 845 48.03 -21.25 -21.95
N GLU A 846 48.28 -20.06 -22.52
CA GLU A 846 49.31 -19.91 -23.57
C GLU A 846 50.72 -20.29 -23.09
N HIS A 847 51.01 -20.11 -21.80
CA HIS A 847 52.31 -20.39 -21.19
C HIS A 847 52.52 -21.88 -20.89
N PHE A 848 51.46 -22.70 -20.88
CA PHE A 848 51.55 -24.16 -20.74
C PHE A 848 51.93 -24.85 -22.06
N LEU A 849 51.70 -24.19 -23.20
CA LEU A 849 52.04 -24.70 -24.53
C LEU A 849 53.53 -24.49 -24.85
N ARG A 850 54.09 -25.33 -25.71
CA ARG A 850 55.43 -25.13 -26.29
C ARG A 850 55.39 -24.24 -27.53
N ASP A 851 56.51 -23.57 -27.84
CA ASP A 851 56.68 -22.86 -29.10
C ASP A 851 56.80 -23.79 -30.32
N SER A 852 57.21 -25.04 -30.08
CA SER A 852 57.21 -26.14 -31.07
C SER A 852 56.92 -27.47 -30.36
N PRO A 853 56.23 -28.43 -31.00
CA PRO A 853 55.95 -29.73 -30.40
C PRO A 853 57.23 -30.49 -30.06
N ASP A 854 57.17 -31.36 -29.05
CA ASP A 854 58.23 -32.32 -28.74
C ASP A 854 58.51 -33.22 -29.97
N PRO A 855 59.74 -33.23 -30.53
CA PRO A 855 60.05 -34.03 -31.70
C PRO A 855 60.02 -35.54 -31.44
N ASP A 856 60.23 -35.96 -30.19
CA ASP A 856 60.19 -37.36 -29.77
C ASP A 856 58.81 -37.78 -29.21
N GLY A 857 57.89 -36.82 -29.06
CA GLY A 857 56.56 -37.00 -28.48
C GLY A 857 55.51 -37.52 -29.47
N THR A 858 55.08 -38.77 -29.30
CA THR A 858 54.05 -39.42 -30.16
C THR A 858 52.60 -39.15 -29.74
N THR A 859 52.38 -38.51 -28.59
CA THR A 859 51.06 -38.26 -27.97
C THR A 859 50.85 -36.77 -27.71
N VAL A 860 49.63 -36.33 -27.32
CA VAL A 860 49.31 -34.89 -27.13
C VAL A 860 50.15 -34.17 -26.08
N GLN A 861 50.77 -34.88 -25.14
CA GLN A 861 51.78 -34.34 -24.22
C GLN A 861 52.93 -33.59 -24.94
N LYS A 862 53.20 -33.92 -26.21
CA LYS A 862 54.18 -33.23 -27.06
C LYS A 862 53.94 -31.71 -27.16
N TYR A 863 52.70 -31.24 -26.97
CA TYR A 863 52.35 -29.82 -27.07
C TYR A 863 52.58 -29.02 -25.78
N PHE A 864 52.75 -29.69 -24.64
CA PHE A 864 52.80 -29.05 -23.32
C PHE A 864 54.21 -29.02 -22.73
N ASN A 865 54.53 -27.97 -21.98
CA ASN A 865 55.76 -27.84 -21.21
C ASN A 865 55.52 -28.13 -19.71
N THR A 866 56.59 -28.18 -18.92
CA THR A 866 56.54 -28.60 -17.50
C THR A 866 55.75 -27.67 -16.57
N SER A 867 55.44 -26.43 -16.97
CA SER A 867 54.64 -25.52 -16.14
C SER A 867 53.18 -25.95 -15.97
N LEU A 868 52.64 -26.74 -16.91
CA LEU A 868 51.32 -27.36 -16.76
C LEU A 868 51.30 -28.33 -15.57
N ASP A 869 52.29 -29.23 -15.51
CA ASP A 869 52.38 -30.25 -14.46
C ASP A 869 52.69 -29.64 -13.08
N ALA A 870 53.47 -28.55 -13.07
CA ALA A 870 53.67 -27.73 -11.88
C ALA A 870 52.35 -27.13 -11.37
N LYS A 871 51.60 -26.39 -12.20
CA LYS A 871 50.32 -25.78 -11.78
C LYS A 871 49.27 -26.82 -11.40
N LEU A 872 49.23 -27.98 -12.07
CA LEU A 872 48.40 -29.12 -11.65
C LEU A 872 48.79 -29.65 -10.27
N THR A 873 50.08 -29.62 -9.90
CA THR A 873 50.58 -30.02 -8.57
C THR A 873 50.29 -28.96 -7.50
N ASP A 874 50.32 -27.67 -7.85
CA ASP A 874 49.88 -26.58 -6.96
C ASP A 874 48.40 -26.73 -6.61
N LEU A 875 47.54 -26.98 -7.61
CA LEU A 875 46.10 -27.20 -7.42
C LEU A 875 45.80 -28.46 -6.60
N GLU A 876 46.54 -29.55 -6.83
CA GLU A 876 46.46 -30.77 -6.01
C GLU A 876 46.80 -30.46 -4.54
N SER A 877 47.81 -29.63 -4.31
CA SER A 877 48.24 -29.19 -2.97
C SER A 877 47.21 -28.27 -2.29
N PHE A 878 46.59 -27.36 -3.04
CA PHE A 878 45.54 -26.47 -2.51
C PHE A 878 44.27 -27.24 -2.10
N TYR A 879 43.85 -28.24 -2.88
CA TYR A 879 42.74 -29.10 -2.47
C TYR A 879 43.07 -29.94 -1.22
N GLU A 880 44.31 -30.43 -1.08
CA GLU A 880 44.71 -31.20 0.11
C GLU A 880 44.80 -30.34 1.39
N ASP A 881 45.26 -29.08 1.30
CA ASP A 881 45.17 -28.10 2.42
C ASP A 881 43.71 -27.73 2.73
N MET A 882 42.89 -27.46 1.71
CA MET A 882 41.48 -27.09 1.88
C MET A 882 40.69 -28.20 2.59
N PHE A 883 40.70 -29.42 2.06
CA PHE A 883 39.92 -30.51 2.65
C PHE A 883 40.48 -30.95 4.01
N GLY A 884 41.81 -30.92 4.17
CA GLY A 884 42.46 -31.17 5.45
C GLY A 884 41.99 -30.20 6.52
N GLN A 885 42.14 -28.90 6.28
CA GLN A 885 41.74 -27.84 7.21
C GLN A 885 40.24 -27.86 7.52
N LEU A 886 39.39 -28.11 6.51
CA LEU A 886 37.96 -28.18 6.69
C LEU A 886 37.54 -29.35 7.60
N LEU A 887 38.07 -30.55 7.39
CA LEU A 887 37.70 -31.73 8.18
C LEU A 887 38.40 -31.76 9.55
N ASP A 888 39.60 -31.19 9.68
CA ASP A 888 40.25 -30.97 10.99
C ASP A 888 39.45 -29.97 11.87
N ARG A 889 38.77 -28.99 11.27
CA ARG A 889 37.98 -27.95 11.97
C ARG A 889 36.50 -28.31 12.12
N TYR A 890 35.92 -29.02 11.17
CA TYR A 890 34.50 -29.40 11.11
C TYR A 890 34.36 -30.92 10.82
N PRO A 891 34.57 -31.79 11.83
CA PRO A 891 34.67 -33.24 11.61
C PRO A 891 33.41 -33.93 11.08
N ASP A 892 32.26 -33.24 11.10
CA ASP A 892 30.96 -33.72 10.61
C ASP A 892 30.52 -33.14 9.25
N LEU A 893 31.35 -32.27 8.65
CA LEU A 893 31.12 -31.69 7.34
C LEU A 893 31.24 -32.75 6.23
N TYR A 894 30.40 -32.64 5.20
CA TYR A 894 30.54 -33.36 3.94
C TYR A 894 30.94 -32.38 2.82
N ILE A 895 32.03 -32.67 2.13
CA ILE A 895 32.59 -31.82 1.07
C ILE A 895 32.28 -32.43 -0.29
N LEU A 896 31.63 -31.69 -1.18
CA LEU A 896 31.32 -32.12 -2.54
C LEU A 896 32.12 -31.27 -3.52
N VAL A 897 32.99 -31.92 -4.29
CA VAL A 897 33.79 -31.30 -5.35
C VAL A 897 33.48 -31.97 -6.69
N HIS A 898 33.37 -31.19 -7.77
CA HIS A 898 33.06 -31.71 -9.09
C HIS A 898 34.26 -31.67 -10.04
N SER A 899 34.26 -32.55 -11.04
CA SER A 899 35.13 -32.42 -12.21
C SER A 899 34.67 -31.26 -13.10
N TYR A 900 35.51 -30.77 -14.00
CA TYR A 900 35.00 -30.10 -15.21
C TYR A 900 34.62 -31.16 -16.26
N ASP A 901 33.66 -30.86 -17.12
CA ASP A 901 33.39 -31.66 -18.33
C ASP A 901 34.36 -31.26 -19.46
N TYR A 902 34.39 -32.04 -20.55
CA TYR A 902 35.25 -31.82 -21.71
C TYR A 902 34.81 -30.58 -22.50
N VAL A 903 35.30 -29.41 -22.07
CA VAL A 903 35.15 -28.11 -22.75
C VAL A 903 35.61 -28.20 -24.21
N ILE A 904 34.96 -27.47 -25.12
CA ILE A 904 35.06 -27.70 -26.57
C ILE A 904 35.90 -26.61 -27.24
N PRO A 905 37.24 -26.74 -27.37
CA PRO A 905 38.12 -25.66 -27.84
C PRO A 905 37.77 -25.18 -29.25
N LEU A 906 37.29 -23.94 -29.38
CA LEU A 906 36.64 -23.45 -30.60
C LEU A 906 37.61 -22.83 -31.62
N ASP A 907 37.20 -22.84 -32.88
CA ASP A 907 37.88 -22.15 -33.97
C ASP A 907 37.01 -21.01 -34.48
N THR A 908 37.30 -19.77 -34.07
CA THR A 908 36.47 -18.60 -34.43
C THR A 908 36.61 -18.19 -35.90
N ASP A 909 37.57 -18.77 -36.64
CA ASP A 909 37.66 -18.61 -38.10
C ASP A 909 36.62 -19.50 -38.83
N ASP A 910 36.10 -20.56 -38.18
CA ASP A 910 35.01 -21.40 -38.71
C ASP A 910 33.68 -20.61 -38.73
N PRO A 911 33.01 -20.48 -39.89
CA PRO A 911 31.71 -19.80 -40.00
C PRO A 911 30.62 -20.27 -39.02
N ILE A 912 30.68 -21.51 -38.52
CA ILE A 912 29.75 -22.07 -37.54
C ILE A 912 30.03 -21.51 -36.12
N ASN A 913 31.31 -21.38 -35.76
CA ASN A 913 31.75 -20.95 -34.43
C ASN A 913 32.07 -19.45 -34.33
N LYS A 914 32.06 -18.73 -35.47
CA LYS A 914 32.35 -17.29 -35.58
C LYS A 914 31.51 -16.35 -34.69
N LYS A 915 30.47 -16.87 -34.04
CA LYS A 915 29.63 -16.16 -33.05
C LYS A 915 29.83 -16.62 -31.60
N LYS A 916 30.88 -17.38 -31.33
CA LYS A 916 31.28 -17.78 -29.98
C LYS A 916 32.63 -17.17 -29.62
N SER A 917 32.80 -16.83 -28.35
CA SER A 917 34.07 -16.39 -27.80
C SER A 917 35.01 -17.60 -27.68
N SER A 918 36.33 -17.40 -27.72
CA SER A 918 37.31 -18.49 -27.53
C SER A 918 38.35 -18.15 -26.46
N TRP A 919 38.68 -19.15 -25.64
CA TRP A 919 39.60 -19.05 -24.51
C TRP A 919 40.87 -19.85 -24.76
N LEU A 920 40.75 -21.12 -25.17
CA LEU A 920 41.84 -22.08 -25.33
C LEU A 920 42.11 -22.33 -26.82
N GLY A 921 41.05 -22.47 -27.60
CA GLY A 921 41.10 -22.71 -29.04
C GLY A 921 41.98 -21.72 -29.78
N LYS A 922 41.83 -20.41 -29.50
CA LYS A 922 42.69 -19.33 -30.04
C LYS A 922 44.19 -19.57 -29.82
N TYR A 923 44.59 -20.06 -28.64
CA TYR A 923 46.01 -20.30 -28.31
C TYR A 923 46.51 -21.59 -28.97
N LEU A 924 45.70 -22.66 -28.97
CA LEU A 924 46.01 -23.90 -29.68
C LEU A 924 46.23 -23.64 -31.19
N ILE A 925 45.37 -22.84 -31.82
CA ILE A 925 45.49 -22.43 -33.22
C ILE A 925 46.74 -21.56 -33.45
N LYS A 926 47.05 -20.63 -32.55
CA LYS A 926 48.27 -19.80 -32.56
C LYS A 926 49.55 -20.66 -32.47
N ARG A 927 49.50 -21.81 -31.78
CA ARG A 927 50.57 -22.82 -31.72
C ARG A 927 50.49 -23.89 -32.84
N GLY A 928 49.63 -23.69 -33.84
CA GLY A 928 49.53 -24.54 -35.04
C GLY A 928 48.61 -25.76 -34.93
N ILE A 929 47.95 -25.97 -33.78
CA ILE A 929 47.05 -27.10 -33.52
C ILE A 929 45.68 -26.80 -34.15
N ARG A 930 45.61 -27.02 -35.47
CA ARG A 930 44.47 -26.65 -36.32
C ARG A 930 43.35 -27.70 -36.46
N PRO A 931 43.57 -29.03 -36.35
CA PRO A 931 42.46 -29.98 -36.35
C PRO A 931 41.61 -29.86 -35.07
N GLN A 932 40.29 -29.74 -35.21
CA GLN A 932 39.37 -29.69 -34.07
C GLN A 932 39.52 -30.92 -33.14
N THR A 933 39.70 -32.10 -33.73
CA THR A 933 39.91 -33.36 -33.00
C THR A 933 41.23 -33.38 -32.23
N GLU A 934 42.31 -32.77 -32.75
CA GLU A 934 43.60 -32.71 -32.05
C GLU A 934 43.55 -31.67 -30.91
N ARG A 935 42.82 -30.56 -31.09
CA ARG A 935 42.51 -29.62 -29.99
C ARG A 935 41.71 -30.29 -28.87
N GLU A 936 40.63 -30.99 -29.21
CA GLU A 936 39.80 -31.72 -28.23
C GLU A 936 40.63 -32.78 -27.49
N GLN A 937 41.52 -33.52 -28.17
CA GLN A 937 42.44 -34.44 -27.50
C GLN A 937 43.43 -33.73 -26.54
N CYS A 938 43.92 -32.53 -26.88
CA CYS A 938 44.78 -31.74 -26.00
C CYS A 938 44.04 -31.28 -24.74
N ILE A 939 42.78 -30.86 -24.85
CA ILE A 939 41.96 -30.43 -23.71
C ILE A 939 41.51 -31.63 -22.86
N ASN A 940 41.09 -32.73 -23.48
CA ASN A 940 40.70 -33.94 -22.76
C ASN A 940 41.86 -34.48 -21.91
N PHE A 941 43.10 -34.45 -22.42
CA PHE A 941 44.28 -34.81 -21.63
C PHE A 941 44.46 -33.95 -20.37
N ILE A 942 44.25 -32.63 -20.47
CA ILE A 942 44.32 -31.73 -19.30
C ILE A 942 43.21 -32.07 -18.30
N MET A 943 41.97 -32.24 -18.78
CA MET A 943 40.84 -32.58 -17.92
C MET A 943 41.05 -33.93 -17.23
N ASP A 944 41.55 -34.94 -17.94
CA ASP A 944 41.78 -36.26 -17.37
C ASP A 944 42.91 -36.28 -16.33
N GLU A 945 44.00 -35.53 -16.53
CA GLU A 945 45.07 -35.41 -15.53
C GLU A 945 44.65 -34.57 -14.31
N PHE A 946 43.91 -33.47 -14.51
CA PHE A 946 43.33 -32.71 -13.40
C PHE A 946 42.38 -33.58 -12.55
N ASN A 947 41.45 -34.27 -13.19
CA ASN A 947 40.47 -35.12 -12.51
C ASN A 947 41.10 -36.35 -11.84
N LYS A 948 42.15 -36.92 -12.43
CA LYS A 948 42.97 -38.00 -11.84
C LYS A 948 43.68 -37.53 -10.55
N ARG A 949 44.26 -36.33 -10.56
CA ARG A 949 44.91 -35.72 -9.37
C ARG A 949 43.87 -35.37 -8.30
N LEU A 950 42.79 -34.67 -8.67
CA LEU A 950 41.69 -34.32 -7.77
C LEU A 950 41.07 -35.55 -7.11
N LYS A 951 40.76 -36.60 -7.88
CA LYS A 951 40.26 -37.87 -7.33
C LYS A 951 41.26 -38.52 -6.38
N SER A 952 42.57 -38.43 -6.67
CA SER A 952 43.59 -38.93 -5.74
C SER A 952 43.60 -38.15 -4.43
N VAL A 953 43.46 -36.82 -4.44
CA VAL A 953 43.32 -36.01 -3.20
C VAL A 953 42.09 -36.45 -2.40
N VAL A 954 40.95 -36.66 -3.05
CA VAL A 954 39.72 -37.15 -2.41
C VAL A 954 39.93 -38.54 -1.80
N GLU A 955 40.56 -39.47 -2.52
CA GLU A 955 40.91 -40.80 -2.01
C GLU A 955 41.91 -40.73 -0.83
N ARG A 956 42.95 -39.87 -0.88
CA ARG A 956 43.90 -39.66 0.22
C ARG A 956 43.21 -39.07 1.46
N THR A 957 42.35 -38.07 1.26
CA THR A 957 41.61 -37.39 2.32
C THR A 957 40.63 -38.34 3.02
N ASN A 958 39.81 -39.08 2.26
CA ASN A 958 38.90 -40.05 2.86
C ASN A 958 39.67 -41.14 3.61
N ASN A 959 40.80 -41.64 3.10
CA ASN A 959 41.63 -42.60 3.85
C ASN A 959 42.24 -42.01 5.14
N ARG A 960 42.51 -40.69 5.20
CA ARG A 960 42.94 -39.99 6.42
C ARG A 960 41.83 -39.83 7.45
N PHE A 961 40.60 -39.49 7.02
CA PHE A 961 39.49 -39.11 7.90
C PHE A 961 38.41 -40.18 8.10
N ARG A 962 38.50 -41.35 7.45
CA ARG A 962 37.50 -42.43 7.60
C ARG A 962 37.44 -42.95 9.03
N ASN A 963 36.23 -42.94 9.60
CA ASN A 963 35.94 -43.55 10.89
C ASN A 963 36.28 -45.07 10.87
N PRO A 964 37.19 -45.56 11.73
CA PRO A 964 37.58 -46.98 11.73
C PRO A 964 36.49 -47.89 12.32
N ASP A 965 35.67 -47.36 13.23
CA ASP A 965 34.69 -48.10 14.02
C ASP A 965 33.30 -48.16 13.36
N ASN A 966 33.00 -47.24 12.44
CA ASN A 966 31.72 -47.23 11.70
C ASN A 966 31.91 -47.13 10.18
N LYS A 967 31.94 -48.29 9.53
CA LYS A 967 32.11 -48.44 8.06
C LYS A 967 30.83 -48.27 7.24
N THR A 968 29.70 -47.91 7.85
CA THR A 968 28.45 -47.65 7.11
C THR A 968 28.14 -46.17 6.93
N LEU A 969 28.92 -45.28 7.55
CA LEU A 969 28.87 -43.85 7.26
C LEU A 969 29.38 -43.58 5.83
N PRO A 970 28.80 -42.60 5.10
CA PRO A 970 29.36 -42.16 3.83
C PRO A 970 30.74 -41.51 4.02
N ASP A 971 31.55 -41.51 2.95
CA ASP A 971 32.83 -40.81 2.90
C ASP A 971 32.63 -39.30 3.12
N ARG A 972 33.65 -38.62 3.68
CA ARG A 972 33.56 -37.19 4.05
C ARG A 972 33.78 -36.24 2.87
N VAL A 973 34.44 -36.71 1.81
CA VAL A 973 34.62 -35.95 0.56
C VAL A 973 34.13 -36.77 -0.63
N SER A 974 33.19 -36.22 -1.41
CA SER A 974 32.65 -36.85 -2.62
C SER A 974 33.20 -36.16 -3.87
N TYR A 975 33.82 -36.96 -4.75
CA TYR A 975 34.22 -36.55 -6.10
C TYR A 975 33.06 -36.82 -7.06
N ILE A 976 32.48 -35.75 -7.60
CA ILE A 976 31.35 -35.80 -8.53
C ILE A 976 31.89 -35.72 -9.96
N ASP A 977 31.94 -36.87 -10.63
CA ASP A 977 32.33 -36.95 -12.04
C ASP A 977 31.19 -36.45 -12.93
N VAL A 978 31.36 -35.27 -13.51
CA VAL A 978 30.44 -34.67 -14.48
C VAL A 978 31.00 -34.68 -15.91
N ARG A 979 32.08 -35.44 -16.18
CA ARG A 979 32.52 -35.68 -17.55
C ARG A 979 31.45 -36.44 -18.33
N THR A 980 31.18 -36.00 -19.56
CA THR A 980 30.10 -36.46 -20.45
C THR A 980 28.67 -36.22 -19.95
N VAL A 981 28.47 -35.32 -18.98
CA VAL A 981 27.12 -34.94 -18.49
C VAL A 981 26.51 -33.84 -19.38
N VAL A 982 27.34 -32.93 -19.91
CA VAL A 982 26.89 -31.81 -20.74
C VAL A 982 26.87 -32.23 -22.21
N ASN A 983 25.67 -32.35 -22.79
CA ASN A 983 25.49 -32.67 -24.20
C ASN A 983 26.29 -31.72 -25.09
N ARG A 984 26.92 -32.22 -26.16
CA ARG A 984 27.76 -31.40 -27.08
C ARG A 984 27.04 -30.18 -27.69
N THR A 985 25.71 -30.21 -27.75
CA THR A 985 24.86 -29.09 -28.19
C THR A 985 24.43 -28.11 -27.09
N SER A 986 24.64 -28.47 -25.82
CA SER A 986 24.25 -27.70 -24.62
C SER A 986 25.42 -26.92 -24.01
N TRP A 987 26.31 -26.42 -24.87
CA TRP A 987 27.41 -25.52 -24.50
C TRP A 987 27.08 -24.11 -24.98
N PHE A 988 26.99 -23.15 -24.05
CA PHE A 988 26.72 -21.75 -24.34
C PHE A 988 27.90 -21.12 -25.08
N ASP A 989 29.12 -21.32 -24.56
CA ASP A 989 30.36 -20.81 -25.14
C ASP A 989 31.38 -21.95 -25.41
N GLU A 990 32.65 -21.78 -25.06
CA GLU A 990 33.71 -22.81 -25.15
C GLU A 990 33.81 -23.65 -23.87
N ILE A 991 33.56 -23.04 -22.70
CA ILE A 991 33.84 -23.60 -21.36
C ILE A 991 32.63 -23.58 -20.40
N HIS A 992 31.50 -22.95 -20.78
CA HIS A 992 30.27 -22.92 -20.00
C HIS A 992 29.10 -23.66 -20.69
N PRO A 993 28.37 -24.52 -19.96
CA PRO A 993 27.09 -25.09 -20.39
C PRO A 993 25.97 -24.06 -20.62
N THR A 994 24.87 -24.46 -21.26
CA THR A 994 23.58 -23.74 -21.20
C THR A 994 22.85 -24.06 -19.89
N ASN A 995 21.75 -23.36 -19.57
CA ASN A 995 20.93 -23.62 -18.37
C ASN A 995 20.54 -25.11 -18.24
N GLU A 996 20.18 -25.78 -19.34
CA GLU A 996 19.86 -27.22 -19.31
C GLU A 996 21.09 -28.08 -19.01
N GLY A 997 22.27 -27.67 -19.46
CA GLY A 997 23.54 -28.33 -19.14
C GLY A 997 23.95 -28.13 -17.68
N PHE A 998 23.82 -26.91 -17.14
CA PHE A 998 24.03 -26.63 -15.73
C PHE A 998 23.00 -27.34 -14.84
N GLN A 999 21.75 -27.52 -15.29
CA GLN A 999 20.78 -28.35 -14.59
C GLN A 999 21.24 -29.81 -14.49
N LEU A 1000 21.84 -30.37 -15.55
CA LEU A 1000 22.37 -31.75 -15.52
C LEU A 1000 23.56 -31.88 -14.56
N VAL A 1001 24.42 -30.86 -14.44
CA VAL A 1001 25.49 -30.78 -13.43
C VAL A 1001 24.88 -30.70 -12.02
N ALA A 1002 23.92 -29.80 -11.80
CA ALA A 1002 23.24 -29.64 -10.51
C ALA A 1002 22.50 -30.90 -10.06
N ASN A 1003 21.91 -31.67 -10.98
CA ASN A 1003 21.28 -32.95 -10.67
C ASN A 1003 22.25 -33.94 -10.01
N ARG A 1004 23.55 -33.94 -10.38
CA ARG A 1004 24.56 -34.80 -9.73
C ARG A 1004 24.83 -34.40 -8.28
N PHE A 1005 24.86 -33.10 -7.99
CA PHE A 1005 24.92 -32.61 -6.61
C PHE A 1005 23.66 -33.00 -5.83
N ILE A 1006 22.46 -32.96 -6.43
CA ILE A 1006 21.21 -33.38 -5.78
C ILE A 1006 21.23 -34.88 -5.47
N GLU A 1007 21.64 -35.72 -6.43
CA GLU A 1007 21.79 -37.17 -6.26
C GLU A 1007 22.69 -37.51 -5.07
N GLU A 1008 23.88 -36.88 -5.00
CA GLU A 1008 24.87 -37.15 -3.95
C GLU A 1008 24.46 -36.60 -2.57
N ILE A 1009 23.94 -35.36 -2.49
CA ILE A 1009 23.44 -34.77 -1.24
C ILE A 1009 22.34 -35.66 -0.63
N GLU A 1010 21.36 -36.08 -1.43
CA GLU A 1010 20.26 -36.89 -0.91
C GLU A 1010 20.68 -38.32 -0.58
N GLU A 1011 21.64 -38.93 -1.30
CA GLU A 1011 22.25 -40.21 -0.90
C GLU A 1011 23.01 -40.13 0.41
N ILE A 1012 23.82 -39.09 0.62
CA ILE A 1012 24.52 -38.85 1.89
C ILE A 1012 23.50 -38.69 3.03
N ARG A 1013 22.46 -37.86 2.82
CA ARG A 1013 21.38 -37.68 3.81
C ARG A 1013 20.65 -38.99 4.14
N LYS A 1014 20.39 -39.85 3.14
CA LYS A 1014 19.77 -41.19 3.32
C LYS A 1014 20.62 -42.19 4.10
N ARG A 1015 21.91 -41.93 4.32
CA ARG A 1015 22.84 -42.82 5.05
C ARG A 1015 23.22 -42.31 6.45
N ILE A 1016 22.82 -41.08 6.79
CA ILE A 1016 23.03 -40.44 8.10
C ILE A 1016 21.76 -40.54 8.98
N ASN A 1017 20.58 -40.62 8.35
CA ASN A 1017 19.28 -40.83 9.01
C ASN A 1017 18.91 -42.32 9.07
#